data_AF-A0A1H6ZEE8-F1
#
_entry.id   AF-A0A1H6ZEE8-F1
#
_cell.length_a   1.000
_cell.length_b   1.000
_cell.length_c   1.000
_cell.angle_alpha   90.00
_cell.angle_beta   90.00
_cell.angle_gamma   90.00
#
_symmetry.space_group_name_H-M   'P 1'
#
loop_
_entity.id
_entity.type
_entity.pdbx_description
1 polymer ?
#
loop_
_entity_poly.entity_id
_entity_poly.type
_entity_poly.pdbx_seq_one_letter_code
_entity_poly.pdbx_strand_id
1 'polypeptide(L)'
;MKISFFVFLICCVGPLFAPAQQAAPIAQKAPLAAESDWLLYRSNQPASVQTTQDGHLVLRNGLVSRTFATAPNGATIGLEHLQTGESFLRSVRPEAAIQLNGIAFDVGGLTGQPIHNYLLPEWIASMKADPGSFKLVSHTVENTKERFAWKKRPEWMPKDMPWPAPGKELVFSYQLDEEAIQVLSERSIADESRKILFGDSFATLHENWKRMESPAHERNSFINEGKAGEIMALAHTAVYAEQPVLPEARVFLAKIDPGTDRSSSWGPGLGLVFSDKVIKVNLRPGDNAIGFYNGQQEQRLPGPESGKPVWLRMEWTKGQLQASWSHDKEDWQAVGTVSQQEAPQQVRIGKMDASGGNTDHSEKGAIGRSKIDEFFMLGEISSNAKDASLASYRYLLGITVNVHYELYDGLPVFSKWITVENRSDRLVTVNSFTSEILAVTEPESTVDSREQWQLPNVTIETDYNFGGMTSENVLRSSIAWKPDPLYKTQVNYERTMPVLLEVSPKYGPEQELNPGASFSSYRVWELLHDSWDRERKGLEHRRMMRSLAPWVTENPILMHVRSADTEAVKKAIDQSAEVGFEMVIMTFGSGFNAEDGRPENLDRLKGLADYAHAKGIALGGYSLLASRRVGGGNDVVMPEGMTPRFGNSPCLESEWGHDYFETLYNLYRTTGLDILEHDGSYPGDVCAATDHPGHKGLADSQWNQYRRISEFYQWARSRGIYLNVPDYYFLTGSNKTGMGYRETNWSLPRAQQEIIERQNIYDGTWTKTPSMGWMFVPLVQYHGGGEAATIEPLKAHLPHYEQRLANLFGAGVQACYRGPQLYDAPETKALVEKWVGFYKKHREVLDADLIHLRRPDGRNWDGILHVNPSGEEKGLLMLYNPLNQEITRTLRVPVYYTGLHEQVQLEDQWGIPKTLSVARDYSLNVEVTIPARGYRYFVLK
;
A
#
# COMPACT_ATOMS: atom_id res chain seq x y z
N MET A 1 -70.31 -29.93 -15.23
CA MET A 1 -70.56 -31.34 -15.60
C MET A 1 -69.48 -31.76 -16.60
N LYS A 2 -68.81 -32.91 -16.36
CA LYS A 2 -67.58 -33.48 -17.02
C LYS A 2 -66.29 -32.77 -16.57
N ILE A 3 -65.48 -33.26 -15.61
CA ILE A 3 -64.73 -34.54 -15.44
C ILE A 3 -63.65 -34.76 -16.52
N SER A 4 -62.38 -34.70 -16.11
CA SER A 4 -61.45 -35.83 -16.21
C SER A 4 -60.14 -35.63 -15.43
N PHE A 5 -59.85 -36.63 -14.60
CA PHE A 5 -58.60 -36.94 -13.88
C PHE A 5 -57.43 -37.19 -14.83
N PHE A 6 -56.17 -36.90 -14.44
CA PHE A 6 -55.03 -37.77 -14.76
C PHE A 6 -53.83 -37.60 -13.79
N VAL A 7 -53.63 -38.66 -13.00
CA VAL A 7 -52.39 -39.31 -12.50
C VAL A 7 -51.08 -38.51 -12.44
N PHE A 8 -50.54 -38.43 -11.22
CA PHE A 8 -49.15 -38.09 -10.87
C PHE A 8 -48.20 -39.24 -11.27
N LEU A 9 -47.16 -38.94 -12.06
CA LEU A 9 -45.98 -39.81 -12.22
C LEU A 9 -44.73 -38.99 -11.91
N ILE A 10 -44.04 -39.36 -10.84
CA ILE A 10 -42.75 -38.81 -10.40
C ILE A 10 -41.65 -39.48 -11.24
N CYS A 11 -40.87 -38.68 -11.98
CA CYS A 11 -39.58 -39.08 -12.53
C CYS A 11 -38.55 -37.99 -12.23
N CYS A 12 -37.66 -38.27 -11.28
CA CYS A 12 -36.46 -37.50 -10.98
C CYS A 12 -35.41 -37.73 -12.08
N VAL A 13 -35.10 -36.70 -12.88
CA VAL A 13 -33.81 -36.55 -13.58
C VAL A 13 -33.50 -35.06 -13.64
N GLY A 14 -32.60 -34.57 -12.79
CA GLY A 14 -32.07 -33.22 -12.89
C GLY A 14 -30.91 -33.19 -13.90
N PRO A 15 -30.80 -32.19 -14.78
CA PRO A 15 -29.62 -32.03 -15.61
C PRO A 15 -28.53 -31.28 -14.84
N LEU A 16 -27.40 -31.95 -14.62
CA LEU A 16 -26.10 -31.33 -14.36
C LEU A 16 -25.70 -30.54 -15.61
N PHE A 17 -25.98 -29.24 -15.62
CA PHE A 17 -25.33 -28.31 -16.56
C PHE A 17 -24.09 -27.74 -15.89
N ALA A 18 -22.93 -28.32 -16.19
CA ALA A 18 -21.66 -27.63 -16.07
C ALA A 18 -21.60 -26.58 -17.19
N PRO A 19 -21.34 -25.29 -16.91
CA PRO A 19 -21.10 -24.31 -17.97
C PRO A 19 -19.83 -24.69 -18.73
N ALA A 20 -19.96 -24.92 -20.03
CA ALA A 20 -18.83 -25.13 -20.93
C ALA A 20 -17.98 -23.85 -20.97
N GLN A 21 -16.75 -23.95 -20.47
CA GLN A 21 -15.72 -22.91 -20.51
C GLN A 21 -15.39 -22.61 -21.98
N GLN A 22 -15.64 -21.38 -22.46
CA GLN A 22 -15.10 -20.92 -23.73
C GLN A 22 -13.58 -20.79 -23.58
N ALA A 23 -12.82 -21.57 -24.35
CA ALA A 23 -11.37 -21.44 -24.42
C ALA A 23 -11.01 -20.03 -24.91
N ALA A 24 -10.09 -19.36 -24.21
CA ALA A 24 -9.59 -18.05 -24.61
C ALA A 24 -8.91 -18.12 -25.99
N PRO A 25 -9.06 -17.08 -26.83
CA PRO A 25 -8.47 -17.08 -28.16
C PRO A 25 -6.94 -17.12 -28.09
N ILE A 26 -6.33 -17.86 -29.04
CA ILE A 26 -4.87 -17.98 -29.16
C ILE A 26 -4.29 -16.62 -29.57
N ALA A 27 -3.30 -16.13 -28.83
CA ALA A 27 -2.61 -14.88 -29.10
C ALA A 27 -1.89 -14.94 -30.46
N GLN A 28 -2.26 -14.05 -31.39
CA GLN A 28 -1.49 -13.85 -32.63
C GLN A 28 -0.18 -13.12 -32.33
N LYS A 29 0.89 -13.55 -32.97
CA LYS A 29 2.24 -12.96 -32.89
C LYS A 29 2.27 -11.64 -33.68
N ALA A 30 1.56 -10.62 -33.23
CA ALA A 30 1.61 -9.27 -33.78
C ALA A 30 1.71 -8.24 -32.63
N PRO A 31 2.67 -7.31 -32.69
CA PRO A 31 2.73 -6.20 -31.76
C PRO A 31 1.67 -5.19 -32.21
N LEU A 32 0.45 -5.30 -31.71
CA LEU A 32 -0.46 -4.15 -31.73
C LEU A 32 -0.07 -3.24 -30.56
N ALA A 33 1.15 -2.70 -30.60
CA ALA A 33 1.48 -1.51 -29.82
C ALA A 33 0.55 -0.40 -30.32
N ALA A 34 0.04 0.45 -29.41
CA ALA A 34 -0.81 1.54 -29.83
C ALA A 34 -0.11 2.42 -30.89
N GLU A 35 -0.76 2.60 -32.04
CA GLU A 35 -0.24 3.39 -33.19
C GLU A 35 -0.10 4.90 -32.88
N SER A 36 -0.63 5.36 -31.73
CA SER A 36 -0.65 6.76 -31.33
C SER A 36 -0.38 6.92 -29.83
N ASP A 37 0.07 8.12 -29.44
CA ASP A 37 0.24 8.48 -28.04
C ASP A 37 -1.10 8.41 -27.30
N TRP A 38 -1.15 7.53 -26.30
CA TRP A 38 -2.35 7.24 -25.55
C TRP A 38 -2.84 8.44 -24.74
N LEU A 39 -1.99 9.43 -24.42
CA LEU A 39 -2.39 10.67 -23.74
C LEU A 39 -3.16 11.64 -24.65
N LEU A 40 -2.97 11.58 -25.97
CA LEU A 40 -3.63 12.49 -26.92
C LEU A 40 -5.02 12.00 -27.36
N TYR A 41 -5.13 10.71 -27.66
CA TYR A 41 -6.34 10.13 -28.22
C TYR A 41 -6.90 9.06 -27.29
N ARG A 42 -8.24 8.88 -27.28
CA ARG A 42 -8.82 7.66 -26.74
C ARG A 42 -8.37 6.52 -27.64
N SER A 43 -7.29 5.87 -27.25
CA SER A 43 -6.76 4.74 -28.00
C SER A 43 -7.81 3.63 -27.97
N ASN A 44 -8.17 3.09 -29.14
CA ASN A 44 -9.07 1.93 -29.28
C ASN A 44 -8.31 0.68 -28.81
N GLN A 45 -8.10 0.61 -27.51
CA GLN A 45 -7.18 -0.29 -26.83
C GLN A 45 -7.93 -1.03 -25.72
N PRO A 46 -8.90 -1.90 -26.09
CA PRO A 46 -9.70 -2.63 -25.13
C PRO A 46 -8.85 -3.66 -24.40
N ALA A 47 -9.07 -3.79 -23.09
CA ALA A 47 -8.49 -4.86 -22.31
C ALA A 47 -9.03 -6.22 -22.76
N SER A 48 -8.16 -7.22 -22.78
CA SER A 48 -8.49 -8.59 -23.17
C SER A 48 -7.61 -9.59 -22.45
N VAL A 49 -8.11 -10.82 -22.32
CA VAL A 49 -7.35 -11.98 -21.86
C VAL A 49 -7.18 -12.94 -23.03
N GLN A 50 -5.95 -13.34 -23.31
CA GLN A 50 -5.58 -14.25 -24.41
C GLN A 50 -4.66 -15.36 -23.88
N THR A 51 -4.56 -16.46 -24.63
CA THR A 51 -3.62 -17.55 -24.29
C THR A 51 -2.46 -17.58 -25.28
N THR A 52 -1.21 -17.65 -24.81
CA THR A 52 -0.03 -17.81 -25.67
C THR A 52 0.03 -19.20 -26.31
N GLN A 53 0.92 -19.38 -27.28
CA GLN A 53 1.19 -20.70 -27.87
C GLN A 53 1.69 -21.70 -26.83
N ASP A 54 2.41 -21.23 -25.81
CA ASP A 54 2.96 -22.02 -24.71
C ASP A 54 1.94 -22.25 -23.57
N GLY A 55 0.69 -21.81 -23.74
CA GLY A 55 -0.40 -22.05 -22.78
C GLY A 55 -0.47 -21.05 -21.62
N HIS A 56 0.29 -19.96 -21.65
CA HIS A 56 0.25 -18.90 -20.64
C HIS A 56 -0.92 -17.93 -20.88
N LEU A 57 -1.51 -17.38 -19.82
CA LEU A 57 -2.54 -16.35 -19.94
C LEU A 57 -1.91 -14.97 -20.01
N VAL A 58 -2.46 -14.07 -20.83
CA VAL A 58 -1.97 -12.70 -21.01
C VAL A 58 -3.13 -11.74 -20.85
N LEU A 59 -3.10 -10.90 -19.81
CA LEU A 59 -3.99 -9.76 -19.63
C LEU A 59 -3.35 -8.54 -20.28
N ARG A 60 -3.97 -7.96 -21.31
CA ARG A 60 -3.38 -6.85 -22.08
C ARG A 60 -4.39 -5.89 -22.70
N ASN A 61 -3.95 -4.67 -22.98
CA ASN A 61 -4.75 -3.63 -23.65
C ASN A 61 -3.95 -2.87 -24.72
N GLY A 62 -2.86 -3.44 -25.25
CA GLY A 62 -2.01 -2.80 -26.27
C GLY A 62 -1.12 -1.64 -25.78
N LEU A 63 -1.27 -1.19 -24.53
CA LEU A 63 -0.32 -0.32 -23.83
C LEU A 63 0.59 -1.12 -22.89
N VAL A 64 0.01 -2.06 -22.14
CA VAL A 64 0.71 -2.94 -21.21
C VAL A 64 0.22 -4.38 -21.32
N SER A 65 1.03 -5.32 -20.83
CA SER A 65 0.63 -6.71 -20.60
C SER A 65 1.17 -7.26 -19.29
N ARG A 66 0.40 -8.18 -18.69
CA ARG A 66 0.84 -9.05 -17.60
C ARG A 66 0.60 -10.49 -18.02
N THR A 67 1.64 -11.31 -17.96
CA THR A 67 1.64 -12.71 -18.42
C THR A 67 1.72 -13.65 -17.24
N PHE A 68 0.89 -14.70 -17.24
CA PHE A 68 0.73 -15.65 -16.15
C PHE A 68 0.99 -17.09 -16.60
N ALA A 69 1.86 -17.79 -15.90
CA ALA A 69 1.89 -19.24 -15.91
C ALA A 69 0.69 -19.77 -15.11
N THR A 70 0.03 -20.82 -15.60
CA THR A 70 -1.05 -21.53 -14.90
C THR A 70 -0.61 -22.91 -14.38
N ALA A 71 0.59 -23.34 -14.76
CA ALA A 71 1.24 -24.57 -14.30
C ALA A 71 2.76 -24.35 -14.18
N PRO A 72 3.44 -25.01 -13.22
CA PRO A 72 2.89 -25.93 -12.21
C PRO A 72 2.10 -25.23 -11.08
N ASN A 73 2.07 -23.90 -11.04
CA ASN A 73 1.16 -23.10 -10.22
C ASN A 73 0.88 -21.77 -10.93
N GLY A 74 -0.09 -20.99 -10.42
CA GLY A 74 -0.41 -19.65 -10.93
C GLY A 74 0.64 -18.62 -10.53
N ALA A 75 1.33 -18.01 -11.49
CA ALA A 75 2.36 -16.99 -11.22
C ALA A 75 2.54 -15.98 -12.36
N THR A 76 2.81 -14.72 -12.00
CA THR A 76 3.24 -13.66 -12.91
C THR A 76 4.64 -13.97 -13.43
N ILE A 77 4.77 -14.14 -14.74
CA ILE A 77 6.02 -14.45 -15.45
C ILE A 77 6.40 -13.38 -16.48
N GLY A 78 5.59 -12.35 -16.65
CA GLY A 78 5.87 -11.21 -17.50
C GLY A 78 5.06 -9.98 -17.09
N LEU A 79 5.66 -8.80 -17.22
CA LEU A 79 5.02 -7.50 -16.99
C LEU A 79 5.70 -6.49 -17.91
N GLU A 80 5.02 -6.10 -18.99
CA GLU A 80 5.62 -5.33 -20.08
C GLU A 80 4.86 -4.03 -20.37
N HIS A 81 5.62 -3.00 -20.72
CA HIS A 81 5.09 -1.80 -21.36
C HIS A 81 5.25 -1.92 -22.88
N LEU A 82 4.15 -2.16 -23.58
CA LEU A 82 4.13 -2.56 -25.00
C LEU A 82 4.53 -1.45 -25.96
N GLN A 83 4.47 -0.18 -25.57
CA GLN A 83 4.93 0.93 -26.41
C GLN A 83 6.45 1.16 -26.32
N THR A 84 7.06 0.89 -25.17
CA THR A 84 8.51 1.08 -24.97
C THR A 84 9.28 -0.22 -25.22
N GLY A 85 8.61 -1.37 -25.11
CA GLY A 85 9.23 -2.70 -25.13
C GLY A 85 9.94 -3.07 -23.82
N GLU A 86 9.79 -2.27 -22.77
CA GLU A 86 10.41 -2.49 -21.46
C GLU A 86 9.70 -3.60 -20.69
N SER A 87 10.47 -4.47 -20.05
CA SER A 87 9.98 -5.45 -19.08
C SER A 87 10.30 -4.99 -17.66
N PHE A 88 9.28 -4.94 -16.82
CA PHE A 88 9.37 -4.54 -15.43
C PHE A 88 9.68 -5.74 -14.51
N LEU A 89 9.39 -6.97 -14.93
CA LEU A 89 9.57 -8.14 -14.07
C LEU A 89 10.97 -8.75 -14.21
N ARG A 90 11.72 -8.84 -13.11
CA ARG A 90 13.01 -9.56 -13.07
C ARG A 90 12.94 -10.92 -12.40
N SER A 91 11.93 -11.17 -11.57
CA SER A 91 11.84 -12.45 -10.86
C SER A 91 10.42 -12.81 -10.44
N VAL A 92 10.09 -14.10 -10.52
CA VAL A 92 8.79 -14.63 -10.11
C VAL A 92 8.66 -14.63 -8.59
N ARG A 93 7.51 -14.20 -8.07
CA ARG A 93 7.14 -14.18 -6.65
C ARG A 93 5.78 -14.85 -6.46
N PRO A 94 5.38 -15.17 -5.21
CA PRO A 94 3.97 -15.47 -4.91
C PRO A 94 3.05 -14.35 -5.39
N GLU A 95 1.85 -14.72 -5.83
CA GLU A 95 0.85 -13.75 -6.29
C GLU A 95 0.24 -13.00 -5.10
N ALA A 96 0.22 -13.59 -3.91
CA ALA A 96 -0.07 -12.92 -2.65
C ALA A 96 0.59 -13.72 -1.51
N ALA A 97 0.62 -13.13 -0.31
CA ALA A 97 0.90 -13.85 0.92
C ALA A 97 -0.22 -13.58 1.94
N ILE A 98 -0.60 -14.58 2.73
CA ILE A 98 -1.62 -14.44 3.76
C ILE A 98 -1.19 -15.17 5.03
N GLN A 99 -1.64 -14.69 6.19
CA GLN A 99 -1.50 -15.39 7.45
C GLN A 99 -2.86 -15.76 8.00
N LEU A 100 -3.08 -17.07 8.21
CA LEU A 100 -4.33 -17.64 8.71
C LEU A 100 -4.09 -18.31 10.06
N ASN A 101 -4.80 -17.86 11.10
CA ASN A 101 -4.65 -18.37 12.48
C ASN A 101 -3.17 -18.44 12.94
N GLY A 102 -2.37 -17.43 12.59
CA GLY A 102 -0.95 -17.31 12.91
C GLY A 102 0.00 -17.97 11.90
N ILE A 103 -0.51 -18.70 10.91
CA ILE A 103 0.30 -19.49 9.96
C ILE A 103 0.40 -18.76 8.62
N ALA A 104 1.63 -18.48 8.18
CA ALA A 104 1.89 -17.80 6.92
C ALA A 104 1.87 -18.77 5.73
N PHE A 105 1.25 -18.33 4.63
CA PHE A 105 1.16 -19.05 3.37
C PHE A 105 1.42 -18.12 2.19
N ASP A 106 2.20 -18.62 1.25
CA ASP A 106 2.27 -18.06 -0.10
C ASP A 106 1.06 -18.50 -0.91
N VAL A 107 0.59 -17.64 -1.82
CA VAL A 107 -0.50 -17.91 -2.75
C VAL A 107 0.05 -17.89 -4.16
N GLY A 108 0.00 -19.04 -4.85
CA GLY A 108 0.58 -19.16 -6.18
C GLY A 108 2.11 -19.18 -6.17
N GLY A 109 2.70 -18.54 -7.18
CA GLY A 109 4.15 -18.38 -7.31
C GLY A 109 4.89 -19.63 -7.80
N LEU A 110 6.16 -19.43 -8.16
CA LEU A 110 7.08 -20.49 -8.59
C LEU A 110 8.45 -20.31 -7.94
N THR A 111 9.12 -21.43 -7.66
CA THR A 111 10.45 -21.50 -7.06
C THR A 111 11.44 -22.15 -8.02
N GLY A 112 12.74 -21.97 -7.75
CA GLY A 112 13.82 -22.57 -8.55
C GLY A 112 14.33 -21.67 -9.70
N GLN A 113 14.01 -20.37 -9.68
CA GLN A 113 14.64 -19.42 -10.60
C GLN A 113 16.17 -19.39 -10.33
N PRO A 114 17.04 -19.60 -11.34
CA PRO A 114 18.48 -19.72 -11.11
C PRO A 114 19.15 -18.46 -10.54
N ILE A 115 18.74 -17.29 -11.02
CA ILE A 115 19.21 -15.97 -10.60
C ILE A 115 18.05 -14.97 -10.67
N HIS A 116 18.13 -13.88 -9.90
CA HIS A 116 16.98 -12.99 -9.67
C HIS A 116 17.15 -11.57 -10.25
N ASN A 117 18.08 -11.37 -11.17
CA ASN A 117 18.30 -10.08 -11.85
C ASN A 117 17.58 -9.96 -13.21
N TYR A 118 17.17 -11.07 -13.80
CA TYR A 118 16.29 -11.13 -14.97
C TYR A 118 15.57 -12.48 -14.98
N LEU A 119 14.55 -12.63 -15.83
CA LEU A 119 13.77 -13.84 -15.99
C LEU A 119 13.79 -14.28 -17.46
N LEU A 120 14.30 -15.48 -17.74
CA LEU A 120 14.27 -16.05 -19.09
C LEU A 120 13.07 -17.00 -19.27
N PRO A 121 12.39 -16.99 -20.43
CA PRO A 121 11.26 -17.87 -20.70
C PRO A 121 11.58 -19.37 -20.53
N GLU A 122 12.78 -19.81 -20.92
CA GLU A 122 13.18 -21.23 -20.83
C GLU A 122 13.27 -21.75 -19.40
N TRP A 123 13.45 -20.88 -18.40
CA TRP A 123 13.53 -21.29 -17.00
C TRP A 123 12.17 -21.69 -16.44
N ILE A 124 11.08 -21.08 -16.93
CA ILE A 124 9.71 -21.31 -16.44
C ILE A 124 9.36 -22.80 -16.46
N ALA A 125 9.73 -23.53 -17.52
CA ALA A 125 9.44 -24.96 -17.67
C ALA A 125 10.11 -25.85 -16.60
N SER A 126 11.17 -25.37 -15.94
CA SER A 126 11.93 -26.09 -14.91
C SER A 126 11.64 -25.65 -13.48
N MET A 127 10.94 -24.52 -13.33
CA MET A 127 10.53 -23.99 -12.03
C MET A 127 9.38 -24.82 -11.46
N LYS A 128 9.21 -24.77 -10.13
CA LYS A 128 8.29 -25.65 -9.40
C LYS A 128 7.37 -24.86 -8.48
N ALA A 129 6.17 -25.39 -8.25
CA ALA A 129 5.31 -24.89 -7.17
C ALA A 129 5.98 -25.14 -5.82
N ASP A 130 5.86 -24.20 -4.87
CA ASP A 130 6.21 -24.47 -3.46
C ASP A 130 5.18 -25.48 -2.90
N PRO A 131 5.59 -26.67 -2.42
CA PRO A 131 4.69 -27.66 -1.83
C PRO A 131 3.77 -27.11 -0.74
N GLY A 132 4.21 -26.11 0.05
CA GLY A 132 3.43 -25.52 1.14
C GLY A 132 2.50 -24.36 0.74
N SER A 133 2.45 -23.96 -0.53
CA SER A 133 1.67 -22.80 -0.99
C SER A 133 0.26 -23.17 -1.46
N PHE A 134 -0.64 -22.19 -1.47
CA PHE A 134 -1.94 -22.33 -2.13
C PHE A 134 -1.73 -22.55 -3.64
N LYS A 135 -2.40 -23.55 -4.20
CA LYS A 135 -2.32 -23.96 -5.62
C LYS A 135 -3.46 -23.39 -6.42
N LEU A 136 -3.17 -22.98 -7.66
CA LEU A 136 -4.17 -22.52 -8.60
C LEU A 136 -5.13 -23.66 -8.96
N VAL A 137 -6.42 -23.44 -8.76
CA VAL A 137 -7.48 -24.41 -9.06
C VAL A 137 -8.25 -24.01 -10.31
N SER A 138 -8.56 -22.72 -10.46
CA SER A 138 -9.35 -22.22 -11.59
C SER A 138 -9.10 -20.74 -11.85
N HIS A 139 -9.55 -20.25 -13.02
CA HIS A 139 -9.63 -18.83 -13.30
C HIS A 139 -10.94 -18.47 -14.02
N THR A 140 -11.37 -17.21 -13.88
CA THR A 140 -12.52 -16.63 -14.57
C THR A 140 -12.17 -15.26 -15.16
N VAL A 141 -12.83 -14.88 -16.25
CA VAL A 141 -12.65 -13.57 -16.90
C VAL A 141 -14.00 -12.88 -17.01
N GLU A 142 -14.08 -11.67 -16.50
CA GLU A 142 -15.29 -10.85 -16.50
C GLU A 142 -14.97 -9.40 -16.94
N ASN A 143 -16.00 -8.56 -17.05
CA ASN A 143 -15.78 -7.12 -17.18
C ASN A 143 -15.57 -6.50 -15.80
N THR A 144 -14.90 -5.35 -15.75
CA THR A 144 -14.78 -4.55 -14.52
C THR A 144 -16.16 -4.22 -13.93
N LYS A 145 -16.23 -4.16 -12.60
CA LYS A 145 -17.46 -3.91 -11.83
C LYS A 145 -17.37 -2.61 -11.04
N GLU A 146 -18.52 -2.03 -10.73
CA GLU A 146 -18.58 -0.89 -9.81
C GLU A 146 -18.00 -1.30 -8.45
N ARG A 147 -17.04 -0.52 -7.94
CA ARG A 147 -16.49 -0.73 -6.59
C ARG A 147 -17.50 -0.36 -5.51
N PHE A 148 -18.34 0.63 -5.79
CA PHE A 148 -19.47 1.09 -4.99
C PHE A 148 -20.39 1.95 -5.84
N ALA A 149 -21.63 2.16 -5.38
CA ALA A 149 -22.61 2.98 -6.08
C ALA A 149 -22.23 4.47 -6.05
N TRP A 150 -22.40 5.16 -7.18
CA TRP A 150 -22.17 6.60 -7.30
C TRP A 150 -23.37 7.30 -7.94
N LYS A 151 -23.91 8.31 -7.26
CA LYS A 151 -24.90 9.22 -7.83
C LYS A 151 -24.19 10.44 -8.40
N LYS A 152 -24.06 10.46 -9.73
CA LYS A 152 -23.37 11.52 -10.48
C LYS A 152 -24.03 12.89 -10.33
N ARG A 153 -23.21 13.94 -10.38
CA ARG A 153 -23.61 15.35 -10.49
C ARG A 153 -23.13 15.94 -11.82
N PRO A 154 -23.77 15.58 -12.96
CA PRO A 154 -23.31 15.98 -14.30
C PRO A 154 -23.23 17.50 -14.48
N GLU A 155 -24.00 18.27 -13.72
CA GLU A 155 -23.95 19.73 -13.70
C GLU A 155 -22.58 20.32 -13.29
N TRP A 156 -21.76 19.54 -12.57
CA TRP A 156 -20.42 19.94 -12.12
C TRP A 156 -19.28 19.30 -12.91
N MET A 157 -19.61 18.45 -13.88
CA MET A 157 -18.63 17.68 -14.64
C MET A 157 -18.47 18.29 -16.04
N PRO A 158 -17.24 18.45 -16.55
CA PRO A 158 -17.04 18.88 -17.93
C PRO A 158 -17.49 17.83 -18.94
N LYS A 159 -17.48 16.55 -18.55
CA LYS A 159 -17.84 15.42 -19.39
C LYS A 159 -18.33 14.26 -18.52
N ASP A 160 -19.37 13.56 -18.98
CA ASP A 160 -19.81 12.33 -18.34
C ASP A 160 -18.76 11.21 -18.50
N MET A 161 -18.31 10.68 -17.36
CA MET A 161 -17.26 9.67 -17.28
C MET A 161 -17.87 8.29 -16.99
N PRO A 162 -17.38 7.21 -17.62
CA PRO A 162 -17.89 5.87 -17.33
C PRO A 162 -17.60 5.48 -15.87
N TRP A 163 -18.55 4.80 -15.24
CA TRP A 163 -18.38 4.16 -13.93
C TRP A 163 -19.06 2.79 -14.00
N PRO A 164 -18.31 1.68 -13.78
CA PRO A 164 -16.86 1.64 -13.58
C PRO A 164 -16.10 2.05 -14.86
N ALA A 165 -14.79 2.29 -14.75
CA ALA A 165 -13.95 2.38 -15.93
C ALA A 165 -14.01 1.04 -16.70
N PRO A 166 -14.24 1.04 -18.02
CA PRO A 166 -14.33 -0.19 -18.80
C PRO A 166 -12.99 -0.93 -18.80
N GLY A 167 -13.04 -2.26 -18.81
CA GLY A 167 -11.87 -3.13 -18.73
C GLY A 167 -12.23 -4.60 -18.55
N LYS A 168 -11.23 -5.41 -18.18
CA LYS A 168 -11.38 -6.82 -17.85
C LYS A 168 -10.91 -7.12 -16.44
N GLU A 169 -11.65 -7.98 -15.75
CA GLU A 169 -11.26 -8.62 -14.50
C GLU A 169 -10.87 -10.07 -14.78
N LEU A 170 -9.68 -10.49 -14.35
CA LEU A 170 -9.19 -11.87 -14.34
C LEU A 170 -9.04 -12.31 -12.88
N VAL A 171 -9.77 -13.35 -12.49
CA VAL A 171 -9.76 -13.87 -11.11
C VAL A 171 -9.13 -15.26 -11.12
N PHE A 172 -8.11 -15.46 -10.29
CA PHE A 172 -7.49 -16.75 -10.05
C PHE A 172 -7.91 -17.28 -8.68
N SER A 173 -8.46 -18.49 -8.61
CA SER A 173 -8.87 -19.12 -7.35
C SER A 173 -7.83 -20.15 -6.92
N TYR A 174 -7.36 -20.04 -5.67
CA TYR A 174 -6.35 -20.90 -5.09
C TYR A 174 -6.85 -21.62 -3.84
N GLN A 175 -6.39 -22.86 -3.64
CA GLN A 175 -6.67 -23.69 -2.46
C GLN A 175 -5.42 -24.44 -2.03
N LEU A 176 -5.34 -24.80 -0.75
CA LEU A 176 -4.34 -25.76 -0.28
C LEU A 176 -4.74 -27.18 -0.70
N ASP A 177 -3.75 -28.03 -0.94
CA ASP A 177 -3.92 -29.44 -1.22
C ASP A 177 -3.38 -30.32 -0.07
N GLU A 178 -3.53 -31.63 -0.18
CA GLU A 178 -3.06 -32.57 0.85
C GLU A 178 -1.53 -32.53 1.01
N GLU A 179 -0.76 -32.20 -0.04
CA GLU A 179 0.70 -32.04 0.05
C GLU A 179 1.05 -30.85 0.95
N ALA A 180 0.37 -29.72 0.80
CA ALA A 180 0.57 -28.55 1.65
C ALA A 180 0.22 -28.83 3.12
N ILE A 181 -0.86 -29.57 3.39
CA ILE A 181 -1.22 -30.00 4.75
C ILE A 181 -0.14 -30.92 5.35
N GLN A 182 0.40 -31.83 4.55
CA GLN A 182 1.49 -32.71 4.98
C GLN A 182 2.75 -31.90 5.32
N VAL A 183 3.15 -30.95 4.47
CA VAL A 183 4.30 -30.07 4.69
C VAL A 183 4.12 -29.23 5.96
N LEU A 184 2.92 -28.66 6.16
CA LEU A 184 2.60 -27.88 7.35
C LEU A 184 2.66 -28.74 8.62
N SER A 185 2.05 -29.92 8.58
CA SER A 185 2.10 -30.88 9.69
C SER A 185 3.55 -31.23 10.04
N GLU A 186 4.38 -31.59 9.04
CA GLU A 186 5.80 -31.91 9.26
C GLU A 186 6.59 -30.77 9.88
N ARG A 187 6.29 -29.51 9.53
CA ARG A 187 6.92 -28.32 10.13
C ARG A 187 6.45 -28.04 11.56
N SER A 188 5.17 -28.29 11.85
CA SER A 188 4.52 -27.97 13.14
C SER A 188 4.83 -28.95 14.27
N ILE A 189 5.36 -30.14 13.93
CA ILE A 189 5.56 -31.18 14.93
C ILE A 189 6.82 -30.88 15.75
N ALA A 190 6.60 -30.36 16.97
CA ALA A 190 7.65 -30.05 17.92
C ALA A 190 8.34 -31.32 18.46
N ASP A 191 9.60 -31.17 18.87
CA ASP A 191 10.40 -32.22 19.51
C ASP A 191 9.73 -32.81 20.77
N GLU A 192 8.81 -32.08 21.40
CA GLU A 192 8.03 -32.52 22.57
C GLU A 192 7.06 -33.66 22.28
N SER A 193 6.69 -33.83 21.00
CA SER A 193 5.86 -34.94 20.53
C SER A 193 6.65 -36.22 20.25
N ARG A 194 7.99 -36.15 20.33
CA ARG A 194 8.88 -37.30 20.14
C ARG A 194 9.00 -38.07 21.45
N LYS A 195 9.12 -39.39 21.32
CA LYS A 195 9.44 -40.26 22.46
C LYS A 195 10.83 -39.88 23.00
N ILE A 196 10.90 -39.44 24.26
CA ILE A 196 12.17 -39.27 24.97
C ILE A 196 12.75 -40.67 25.17
N LEU A 197 13.87 -40.97 24.49
CA LEU A 197 14.57 -42.24 24.62
C LEU A 197 15.57 -42.19 25.77
N PHE A 198 16.18 -41.03 25.97
CA PHE A 198 17.09 -40.74 27.06
C PHE A 198 17.04 -39.25 27.38
N GLY A 199 17.10 -38.90 28.66
CA GLY A 199 17.19 -37.52 29.13
C GLY A 199 18.03 -37.45 30.40
N ASP A 200 18.89 -36.45 30.51
CA ASP A 200 19.70 -36.21 31.70
C ASP A 200 19.77 -34.70 31.99
N SER A 201 19.45 -34.33 33.23
CA SER A 201 19.53 -32.95 33.74
C SER A 201 20.82 -32.69 34.52
N PHE A 202 21.71 -33.69 34.58
CA PHE A 202 23.00 -33.65 35.27
C PHE A 202 22.92 -33.28 36.76
N ALA A 203 21.77 -33.49 37.42
CA ALA A 203 21.67 -33.41 38.88
C ALA A 203 22.64 -34.39 39.57
N THR A 204 22.79 -35.58 38.97
CA THR A 204 23.84 -36.58 39.23
C THR A 204 24.23 -37.19 37.89
N LEU A 205 25.50 -37.54 37.67
CA LEU A 205 25.92 -38.12 36.39
C LEU A 205 25.31 -39.53 36.22
N HIS A 206 24.47 -39.73 35.20
CA HIS A 206 23.91 -41.05 34.89
C HIS A 206 25.02 -42.06 34.56
N GLU A 207 24.84 -43.33 34.93
CA GLU A 207 25.84 -44.40 34.79
C GLU A 207 26.27 -44.72 33.35
N ASN A 208 25.49 -44.24 32.36
CA ASN A 208 25.76 -44.44 30.94
C ASN A 208 26.87 -43.51 30.42
N TRP A 209 27.12 -42.41 31.14
CA TRP A 209 28.12 -41.44 30.75
C TRP A 209 29.52 -41.88 31.17
N LYS A 210 30.37 -42.09 30.18
CA LYS A 210 31.80 -42.28 30.37
C LYS A 210 32.51 -40.93 30.22
N ARG A 211 33.24 -40.51 31.24
CA ARG A 211 33.98 -39.24 31.22
C ARG A 211 35.33 -39.38 30.54
N MET A 212 35.69 -38.33 29.81
CA MET A 212 37.03 -38.05 29.33
C MET A 212 37.43 -36.68 29.88
N GLU A 213 38.54 -36.64 30.60
CA GLU A 213 39.06 -35.42 31.23
C GLU A 213 40.55 -35.33 30.90
N SER A 214 40.97 -34.26 30.23
CA SER A 214 42.37 -34.08 29.86
C SER A 214 43.27 -34.02 31.11
N PRO A 215 44.41 -34.75 31.13
CA PRO A 215 45.37 -34.69 32.23
C PRO A 215 46.22 -33.41 32.25
N ALA A 216 46.00 -32.46 31.33
CA ALA A 216 46.79 -31.24 31.22
C ALA A 216 46.67 -30.30 32.43
N HIS A 217 45.65 -30.49 33.28
CA HIS A 217 45.47 -29.73 34.51
C HIS A 217 44.64 -30.52 35.53
N GLU A 218 45.02 -30.50 36.81
CA GLU A 218 44.34 -31.25 37.88
C GLU A 218 42.86 -30.84 38.08
N ARG A 219 42.51 -29.61 37.70
CA ARG A 219 41.15 -29.09 37.77
C ARG A 219 40.30 -29.31 36.52
N ASN A 220 40.84 -29.96 35.49
CA ASN A 220 40.03 -30.36 34.34
C ASN A 220 39.05 -31.43 34.80
N SER A 221 37.76 -31.09 34.86
CA SER A 221 36.73 -32.03 35.25
C SER A 221 35.38 -31.70 34.63
N PHE A 222 34.64 -32.75 34.29
CA PHE A 222 33.24 -32.70 33.90
C PHE A 222 32.30 -32.65 35.12
N ILE A 223 32.85 -32.90 36.33
CA ILE A 223 32.14 -32.79 37.61
C ILE A 223 32.90 -31.81 38.50
N ASN A 224 32.55 -30.54 38.43
CA ASN A 224 33.12 -29.52 39.29
C ASN A 224 32.25 -29.32 40.55
N GLU A 225 32.88 -29.21 41.72
CA GLU A 225 32.18 -28.95 43.00
C GLU A 225 31.03 -29.94 43.31
N GLY A 226 31.15 -31.18 42.83
CA GLY A 226 30.15 -32.24 43.02
C GLY A 226 28.93 -32.15 42.10
N LYS A 227 28.90 -31.19 41.17
CA LYS A 227 27.80 -31.00 40.21
C LYS A 227 28.21 -31.59 38.86
N ALA A 228 27.49 -32.63 38.42
CA ALA A 228 27.71 -33.19 37.10
C ALA A 228 27.32 -32.18 36.01
N GLY A 229 27.99 -32.23 34.86
CA GLY A 229 27.74 -31.30 33.76
C GLY A 229 28.34 -29.91 33.99
N GLU A 230 28.74 -29.55 35.21
CA GLU A 230 29.53 -28.34 35.47
C GLU A 230 31.01 -28.61 35.15
N ILE A 231 31.43 -28.11 34.00
CA ILE A 231 32.77 -28.32 33.44
C ILE A 231 33.70 -27.22 33.91
N MET A 232 34.75 -27.61 34.62
CA MET A 232 35.91 -26.76 34.90
C MET A 232 37.04 -27.24 33.99
N ALA A 233 37.58 -26.38 33.13
CA ALA A 233 38.66 -26.79 32.23
C ALA A 233 39.50 -25.60 31.76
N LEU A 234 40.73 -25.86 31.33
CA LEU A 234 41.48 -24.90 30.52
C LEU A 234 40.79 -24.74 29.16
N ALA A 235 40.77 -23.52 28.63
CA ALA A 235 40.00 -23.14 27.44
C ALA A 235 40.23 -24.08 26.23
N HIS A 236 41.46 -24.55 26.02
CA HIS A 236 41.82 -25.36 24.85
C HIS A 236 42.18 -26.81 25.21
N THR A 237 41.46 -27.35 26.19
CA THR A 237 41.58 -28.76 26.61
C THR A 237 40.27 -29.52 26.46
N ALA A 238 40.38 -30.81 26.20
CA ALA A 238 39.23 -31.69 26.04
C ALA A 238 38.71 -32.20 27.40
N VAL A 239 37.43 -31.96 27.66
CA VAL A 239 36.69 -32.42 28.84
C VAL A 239 35.23 -32.65 28.42
N TYR A 240 34.84 -33.92 28.25
CA TYR A 240 33.50 -34.30 27.80
C TYR A 240 33.02 -35.60 28.45
N ALA A 241 31.72 -35.85 28.36
CA ALA A 241 31.11 -37.15 28.65
C ALA A 241 30.59 -37.78 27.35
N GLU A 242 30.75 -39.09 27.21
CA GLU A 242 30.27 -39.85 26.06
C GLU A 242 29.41 -41.04 26.48
N GLN A 243 28.38 -41.35 25.69
CA GLN A 243 27.55 -42.55 25.89
C GLN A 243 27.10 -43.13 24.53
N PRO A 244 26.68 -44.41 24.49
CA PRO A 244 26.10 -45.01 23.30
C PRO A 244 24.83 -44.28 22.85
N VAL A 245 24.64 -44.15 21.53
CA VAL A 245 23.38 -43.67 20.96
C VAL A 245 22.37 -44.83 20.90
N LEU A 246 21.14 -44.56 21.34
CA LEU A 246 20.05 -45.55 21.23
C LEU A 246 19.60 -45.71 19.76
N PRO A 247 19.35 -46.93 19.26
CA PRO A 247 19.04 -47.15 17.82
C PRO A 247 17.86 -46.35 17.25
N GLU A 248 16.88 -46.03 18.09
CA GLU A 248 15.69 -45.25 17.72
C GLU A 248 15.96 -43.73 17.68
N ALA A 249 17.12 -43.26 18.14
CA ALA A 249 17.40 -41.83 18.26
C ALA A 249 17.47 -41.14 16.88
N ARG A 250 16.82 -39.99 16.80
CA ARG A 250 16.78 -39.12 15.61
C ARG A 250 17.15 -37.68 15.93
N VAL A 251 16.85 -37.20 17.14
CA VAL A 251 17.19 -35.83 17.54
C VAL A 251 17.99 -35.85 18.84
N PHE A 252 19.00 -35.00 18.88
CA PHE A 252 19.89 -34.82 20.02
C PHE A 252 19.83 -33.34 20.43
N LEU A 253 19.41 -33.09 21.67
CA LEU A 253 19.29 -31.74 22.23
C LEU A 253 20.26 -31.60 23.39
N ALA A 254 20.95 -30.47 23.48
CA ALA A 254 21.76 -30.10 24.63
C ALA A 254 21.56 -28.63 24.97
N LYS A 255 21.24 -28.33 26.24
CA LYS A 255 21.25 -26.96 26.75
C LYS A 255 22.58 -26.69 27.42
N ILE A 256 23.29 -25.66 26.94
CA ILE A 256 24.66 -25.37 27.36
C ILE A 256 24.76 -23.92 27.81
N ASP A 257 25.22 -23.73 29.05
CA ASP A 257 25.63 -22.42 29.57
C ASP A 257 27.15 -22.25 29.36
N PRO A 258 27.59 -21.27 28.54
CA PRO A 258 29.00 -21.04 28.30
C PRO A 258 29.76 -20.52 29.53
N GLY A 259 29.07 -19.95 30.53
CA GLY A 259 29.65 -19.45 31.77
C GLY A 259 30.82 -18.48 31.56
N THR A 260 31.98 -18.81 32.15
CA THR A 260 33.23 -18.04 32.03
C THR A 260 34.23 -18.67 31.06
N ASP A 261 33.83 -19.72 30.35
CA ASP A 261 34.65 -20.34 29.31
C ASP A 261 35.00 -19.31 28.21
N ARG A 262 36.23 -19.34 27.71
CA ARG A 262 36.74 -18.42 26.69
C ARG A 262 37.30 -19.16 25.48
N SER A 263 36.77 -20.35 25.22
CA SER A 263 37.31 -21.22 24.19
C SER A 263 36.89 -20.78 22.81
N SER A 264 37.80 -20.94 21.86
CA SER A 264 37.50 -20.89 20.43
C SER A 264 37.08 -22.30 19.98
N SER A 265 37.99 -23.12 19.45
CA SER A 265 37.62 -24.42 18.85
C SER A 265 37.25 -25.55 19.85
N TRP A 266 37.62 -25.41 21.14
CA TRP A 266 37.38 -26.38 22.23
C TRP A 266 36.19 -26.00 23.13
N GLY A 267 35.30 -25.12 22.68
CA GLY A 267 34.14 -24.74 23.48
C GLY A 267 33.17 -25.90 23.71
N PRO A 268 32.30 -25.79 24.73
CA PRO A 268 31.33 -26.83 25.05
C PRO A 268 30.33 -27.02 23.91
N GLY A 269 30.00 -28.26 23.61
CA GLY A 269 29.11 -28.60 22.50
C GLY A 269 28.58 -30.01 22.53
N LEU A 270 27.99 -30.40 21.41
CA LEU A 270 27.37 -31.69 21.12
C LEU A 270 28.09 -32.31 19.91
N GLY A 271 28.57 -33.54 20.05
CA GLY A 271 29.28 -34.29 19.00
C GLY A 271 28.66 -35.66 18.79
N LEU A 272 28.40 -36.04 17.54
CA LEU A 272 27.94 -37.37 17.15
C LEU A 272 29.10 -38.14 16.53
N VAL A 273 29.42 -39.29 17.10
CA VAL A 273 30.54 -40.15 16.72
C VAL A 273 30.05 -41.22 15.76
N PHE A 274 30.64 -41.25 14.57
CA PHE A 274 30.40 -42.26 13.53
C PHE A 274 31.62 -43.19 13.42
N SER A 275 31.52 -44.21 12.58
CA SER A 275 32.58 -45.20 12.37
C SER A 275 33.89 -44.58 11.87
N ASP A 276 33.81 -43.51 11.07
CA ASP A 276 34.94 -42.88 10.38
C ASP A 276 35.29 -41.47 10.89
N LYS A 277 34.37 -40.78 11.57
CA LYS A 277 34.52 -39.36 11.95
C LYS A 277 33.60 -38.93 13.09
N VAL A 278 33.80 -37.70 13.57
CA VAL A 278 32.86 -37.01 14.47
C VAL A 278 32.29 -35.80 13.74
N ILE A 279 30.98 -35.61 13.85
CA ILE A 279 30.30 -34.38 13.43
C ILE A 279 29.87 -33.65 14.69
N LYS A 280 30.25 -32.38 14.86
CA LYS A 280 29.95 -31.63 16.08
C LYS A 280 29.41 -30.23 15.81
N VAL A 281 28.60 -29.75 16.75
CA VAL A 281 28.19 -28.36 16.91
C VAL A 281 28.62 -27.89 18.29
N ASN A 282 29.28 -26.75 18.40
CA ASN A 282 29.76 -26.25 19.70
C ASN A 282 29.71 -24.72 19.80
N LEU A 283 29.60 -24.24 21.03
CA LEU A 283 29.77 -22.82 21.33
C LEU A 283 31.24 -22.43 21.17
N ARG A 284 31.49 -21.18 20.78
CA ARG A 284 32.83 -20.55 20.79
C ARG A 284 32.77 -19.26 21.62
N PRO A 285 32.73 -19.36 22.96
CA PRO A 285 32.53 -18.20 23.82
C PRO A 285 33.60 -17.10 23.67
N GLY A 286 34.82 -17.46 23.24
CA GLY A 286 35.88 -16.49 22.94
C GLY A 286 35.62 -15.65 21.70
N ASP A 287 34.82 -16.17 20.76
CA ASP A 287 34.58 -15.57 19.43
C ASP A 287 33.12 -15.09 19.26
N ASN A 288 32.25 -15.25 20.28
CA ASN A 288 30.79 -15.05 20.20
C ASN A 288 30.15 -15.73 18.97
N ALA A 289 30.52 -16.98 18.73
CA ALA A 289 30.12 -17.73 17.53
C ALA A 289 29.69 -19.16 17.86
N ILE A 290 29.03 -19.80 16.89
CA ILE A 290 28.80 -21.24 16.85
C ILE A 290 29.75 -21.86 15.82
N GLY A 291 30.38 -22.96 16.19
CA GLY A 291 31.15 -23.82 15.28
C GLY A 291 30.34 -25.04 14.87
N PHE A 292 30.39 -25.41 13.59
CA PHE A 292 29.88 -26.68 13.07
C PHE A 292 30.96 -27.39 12.26
N TYR A 293 31.45 -28.52 12.78
CA TYR A 293 32.42 -29.35 12.09
C TYR A 293 31.70 -30.51 11.41
N ASN A 294 31.71 -30.54 10.08
CA ASN A 294 30.96 -31.52 9.29
C ASN A 294 31.71 -32.87 9.10
N GLY A 295 32.80 -33.09 9.85
CA GLY A 295 33.69 -34.25 9.69
C GLY A 295 34.85 -34.03 8.70
N GLN A 296 34.91 -32.88 8.02
CA GLN A 296 36.01 -32.49 7.14
C GLN A 296 36.48 -31.07 7.42
N GLN A 297 35.54 -30.13 7.46
CA GLN A 297 35.79 -28.70 7.67
C GLN A 297 34.83 -28.11 8.70
N GLU A 298 35.27 -27.01 9.31
CA GLU A 298 34.47 -26.25 10.25
C GLU A 298 33.85 -25.01 9.58
N GLN A 299 32.55 -24.83 9.78
CA GLN A 299 31.82 -23.60 9.49
C GLN A 299 31.66 -22.80 10.79
N ARG A 300 31.75 -21.47 10.68
CA ARG A 300 31.59 -20.57 11.82
C ARG A 300 30.50 -19.56 11.51
N LEU A 301 29.59 -19.39 12.47
CA LEU A 301 28.48 -18.45 12.35
C LEU A 301 28.45 -17.53 13.58
N PRO A 302 28.41 -16.20 13.39
CA PRO A 302 28.09 -15.29 14.48
C PRO A 302 26.64 -15.52 14.90
N GLY A 303 26.29 -15.29 16.16
CA GLY A 303 24.90 -15.49 16.56
C GLY A 303 24.58 -15.38 18.04
N PRO A 304 25.16 -16.23 18.90
CA PRO A 304 24.69 -16.34 20.28
C PRO A 304 25.06 -15.10 21.09
N GLU A 305 24.10 -14.62 21.89
CA GLU A 305 24.36 -13.56 22.85
C GLU A 305 25.43 -14.00 23.87
N SER A 306 26.41 -13.14 24.11
CA SER A 306 27.56 -13.48 24.97
C SER A 306 27.10 -13.83 26.39
N GLY A 307 27.49 -15.01 26.87
CA GLY A 307 27.21 -15.48 28.23
C GLY A 307 25.80 -16.01 28.49
N LYS A 308 24.90 -16.05 27.48
CA LYS A 308 23.57 -16.65 27.65
C LYS A 308 23.59 -18.16 27.38
N PRO A 309 22.75 -18.96 28.08
CA PRO A 309 22.53 -20.36 27.73
C PRO A 309 21.97 -20.52 26.32
N VAL A 310 22.39 -21.60 25.66
CA VAL A 310 22.04 -21.92 24.27
C VAL A 310 21.60 -23.38 24.18
N TRP A 311 20.49 -23.61 23.48
CA TRP A 311 20.11 -24.93 23.01
C TRP A 311 20.85 -25.26 21.71
N LEU A 312 21.51 -26.41 21.68
CA LEU A 312 22.07 -27.01 20.48
C LEU A 312 21.22 -28.23 20.10
N ARG A 313 20.90 -28.33 18.81
CA ARG A 313 20.09 -29.41 18.25
C ARG A 313 20.79 -30.03 17.06
N MET A 314 20.90 -31.36 17.06
CA MET A 314 21.30 -32.13 15.90
C MET A 314 20.21 -33.14 15.55
N GLU A 315 19.68 -33.06 14.33
CA GLU A 315 18.65 -33.98 13.82
C GLU A 315 19.19 -34.83 12.68
N TRP A 316 19.08 -36.14 12.83
CA TRP A 316 19.43 -37.15 11.84
C TRP A 316 18.15 -37.75 11.25
N THR A 317 17.84 -37.39 10.02
CA THR A 317 16.71 -37.95 9.26
C THR A 317 17.09 -38.16 7.80
N LYS A 318 16.58 -39.25 7.20
CA LYS A 318 16.71 -39.54 5.76
C LYS A 318 18.16 -39.49 5.21
N GLY A 319 19.15 -39.91 6.00
CA GLY A 319 20.56 -39.92 5.59
C GLY A 319 21.24 -38.54 5.60
N GLN A 320 20.64 -37.57 6.30
CA GLN A 320 21.15 -36.22 6.46
C GLN A 320 21.17 -35.84 7.94
N LEU A 321 22.19 -35.10 8.35
CA LEU A 321 22.34 -34.57 9.70
C LEU A 321 22.34 -33.04 9.65
N GLN A 322 21.39 -32.42 10.32
CA GLN A 322 21.23 -30.98 10.42
C GLN A 322 21.52 -30.49 11.83
N ALA A 323 22.31 -29.43 11.96
CA ALA A 323 22.58 -28.74 13.21
C ALA A 323 21.87 -27.38 13.26
N SER A 324 21.30 -27.05 14.41
CA SER A 324 20.60 -25.79 14.69
C SER A 324 20.83 -25.35 16.14
N TRP A 325 20.57 -24.08 16.43
CA TRP A 325 20.65 -23.53 17.79
C TRP A 325 19.49 -22.59 18.11
N SER A 326 19.17 -22.40 19.38
CA SER A 326 18.09 -21.52 19.86
C SER A 326 18.37 -21.01 21.28
N HIS A 327 17.81 -19.86 21.67
CA HIS A 327 17.79 -19.41 23.07
C HIS A 327 16.57 -19.89 23.85
N ASP A 328 15.42 -20.11 23.19
CA ASP A 328 14.12 -20.37 23.80
C ASP A 328 13.54 -21.76 23.48
N LYS A 329 14.19 -22.54 22.60
CA LYS A 329 13.75 -23.86 22.09
C LYS A 329 12.56 -23.76 21.11
N GLU A 330 12.13 -22.57 20.74
CA GLU A 330 11.05 -22.29 19.79
C GLU A 330 11.62 -21.74 18.48
N ASP A 331 12.47 -20.72 18.54
CA ASP A 331 13.10 -20.09 17.39
C ASP A 331 14.46 -20.72 17.09
N TRP A 332 14.48 -21.67 16.15
CA TRP A 332 15.68 -22.41 15.74
C TRP A 332 16.40 -21.79 14.55
N GLN A 333 17.67 -21.45 14.74
CA GLN A 333 18.58 -20.95 13.71
C GLN A 333 19.43 -22.09 13.16
N ALA A 334 19.43 -22.29 11.83
CA ALA A 334 20.24 -23.32 11.20
C ALA A 334 21.74 -22.99 11.26
N VAL A 335 22.57 -23.97 11.62
CA VAL A 335 24.04 -23.83 11.68
C VAL A 335 24.72 -24.47 10.48
N GLY A 336 24.28 -25.68 10.10
CA GLY A 336 24.87 -26.41 8.99
C GLY A 336 24.27 -27.79 8.82
N THR A 337 24.54 -28.39 7.66
CA THR A 337 23.97 -29.68 7.28
C THR A 337 25.02 -30.54 6.58
N VAL A 338 24.99 -31.85 6.79
CA VAL A 338 25.90 -32.81 6.14
C VAL A 338 25.20 -34.12 5.81
N SER A 339 25.53 -34.71 4.66
CA SER A 339 25.05 -36.04 4.29
C SER A 339 25.74 -37.11 5.13
N GLN A 340 24.95 -37.94 5.81
CA GLN A 340 25.45 -39.00 6.68
C GLN A 340 24.47 -40.17 6.70
N GLN A 341 24.87 -41.29 6.06
CA GLN A 341 24.01 -42.46 5.87
C GLN A 341 23.97 -43.39 7.07
N GLU A 342 25.10 -43.54 7.77
CA GLU A 342 25.18 -44.39 8.96
C GLU A 342 24.65 -43.64 10.19
N ALA A 343 23.98 -44.36 11.09
CA ALA A 343 23.57 -43.83 12.38
C ALA A 343 24.79 -43.55 13.28
N PRO A 344 24.75 -42.52 14.14
CA PRO A 344 25.83 -42.30 15.09
C PRO A 344 25.88 -43.43 16.12
N GLN A 345 27.09 -43.82 16.49
CA GLN A 345 27.36 -44.89 17.46
C GLN A 345 27.39 -44.34 18.89
N GLN A 346 27.95 -43.14 19.07
CA GLN A 346 28.07 -42.48 20.37
C GLN A 346 27.73 -41.00 20.26
N VAL A 347 27.33 -40.42 21.39
CA VAL A 347 27.12 -38.99 21.55
C VAL A 347 28.09 -38.46 22.62
N ARG A 348 28.70 -37.33 22.33
CA ARG A 348 29.62 -36.58 23.21
C ARG A 348 29.00 -35.24 23.56
N ILE A 349 29.11 -34.86 24.83
CA ILE A 349 28.71 -33.55 25.32
C ILE A 349 29.82 -32.94 26.15
N GLY A 350 30.10 -31.66 25.93
CA GLY A 350 31.19 -30.94 26.60
C GLY A 350 32.25 -30.44 25.63
N LYS A 351 33.46 -30.23 26.13
CA LYS A 351 34.59 -29.63 25.41
C LYS A 351 35.36 -30.70 24.63
N MET A 352 35.32 -30.61 23.31
CA MET A 352 36.01 -31.53 22.39
C MET A 352 37.01 -30.75 21.52
N ASP A 353 38.01 -31.41 20.96
CA ASP A 353 38.94 -30.76 20.04
C ASP A 353 38.30 -30.31 18.72
N ALA A 354 39.08 -29.66 17.85
CA ALA A 354 38.59 -29.11 16.59
C ALA A 354 37.91 -30.15 15.68
N SER A 355 38.28 -31.43 15.74
CA SER A 355 37.68 -32.52 14.97
C SER A 355 36.71 -33.39 15.80
N GLY A 356 36.38 -32.99 17.04
CA GLY A 356 35.49 -33.75 17.92
C GLY A 356 36.19 -34.87 18.71
N GLY A 357 37.53 -34.90 18.69
CA GLY A 357 38.38 -35.81 19.43
C GLY A 357 38.71 -35.33 20.85
N ASN A 358 39.72 -35.98 21.41
CA ASN A 358 40.12 -35.87 22.81
C ASN A 358 41.52 -35.26 22.99
N THR A 359 42.04 -34.59 21.96
CA THR A 359 43.36 -33.96 22.02
C THR A 359 43.27 -32.55 22.59
N ASP A 360 44.37 -32.07 23.13
CA ASP A 360 44.47 -30.69 23.61
C ASP A 360 45.29 -29.85 22.65
N HIS A 361 45.01 -28.55 22.59
CA HIS A 361 45.84 -27.60 21.86
C HIS A 361 47.22 -27.45 22.53
N SER A 362 48.24 -27.01 21.79
CA SER A 362 49.58 -26.75 22.34
C SER A 362 49.55 -25.64 23.40
N GLU A 363 48.81 -24.56 23.12
CA GLU A 363 48.48 -23.51 24.08
C GLU A 363 47.16 -23.83 24.78
N LYS A 364 47.18 -24.02 26.10
CA LYS A 364 46.01 -24.50 26.85
C LYS A 364 44.98 -23.43 27.19
N GLY A 365 45.38 -22.16 27.21
CA GLY A 365 44.52 -21.03 27.60
C GLY A 365 44.21 -20.96 29.10
N ALA A 366 43.34 -20.04 29.50
CA ALA A 366 42.94 -19.83 30.88
C ALA A 366 41.88 -20.84 31.34
N ILE A 367 41.78 -21.04 32.66
CA ILE A 367 40.72 -21.86 33.25
C ILE A 367 39.38 -21.13 33.20
N GLY A 368 38.32 -21.85 32.81
CA GLY A 368 36.96 -21.34 32.74
C GLY A 368 35.93 -22.37 33.20
N ARG A 369 34.72 -21.89 33.49
CA ARG A 369 33.55 -22.71 33.82
C ARG A 369 32.56 -22.68 32.68
N SER A 370 32.02 -23.83 32.31
CA SER A 370 30.81 -23.97 31.48
C SER A 370 29.92 -25.06 32.07
N LYS A 371 28.66 -25.13 31.64
CA LYS A 371 27.73 -26.12 32.17
C LYS A 371 26.89 -26.74 31.06
N ILE A 372 26.74 -28.06 31.09
CA ILE A 372 25.67 -28.76 30.38
C ILE A 372 24.48 -28.84 31.34
N ASP A 373 23.42 -28.10 31.05
CA ASP A 373 22.21 -28.07 31.86
C ASP A 373 21.35 -29.30 31.63
N GLU A 374 21.12 -29.64 30.38
CA GLU A 374 20.21 -30.72 29.99
C GLU A 374 20.69 -31.38 28.69
N PHE A 375 20.44 -32.68 28.56
CA PHE A 375 20.65 -33.43 27.34
C PHE A 375 19.49 -34.39 27.07
N PHE A 376 19.05 -34.50 25.82
CA PHE A 376 18.01 -35.45 25.39
C PHE A 376 18.39 -36.17 24.10
N MET A 377 18.10 -37.48 24.06
CA MET A 377 17.95 -38.25 22.82
C MET A 377 16.46 -38.50 22.58
N LEU A 378 15.95 -38.03 21.45
CA LEU A 378 14.56 -38.17 21.07
C LEU A 378 14.42 -39.10 19.87
N GLY A 379 13.40 -39.94 19.90
CA GLY A 379 13.09 -40.88 18.85
C GLY A 379 12.32 -40.29 17.68
N GLU A 380 11.60 -41.16 16.98
CA GLU A 380 10.65 -40.74 15.97
C GLU A 380 9.41 -40.09 16.61
N ILE A 381 8.76 -39.23 15.83
CA ILE A 381 7.45 -38.68 16.18
C ILE A 381 6.45 -39.83 16.19
N SER A 382 5.63 -39.92 17.25
CA SER A 382 4.57 -40.94 17.34
C SER A 382 3.55 -40.82 16.20
N SER A 383 3.03 -41.94 15.70
CA SER A 383 2.00 -41.95 14.64
C SER A 383 0.78 -41.14 15.03
N ASN A 384 0.31 -41.26 16.27
CA ASN A 384 -0.84 -40.52 16.77
C ASN A 384 -0.62 -39.00 16.77
N ALA A 385 0.59 -38.52 17.06
CA ALA A 385 0.91 -37.09 17.00
C ALA A 385 0.93 -36.56 15.57
N LYS A 386 1.40 -37.37 14.60
CA LYS A 386 1.33 -37.03 13.17
C LYS A 386 -0.12 -36.94 12.70
N ASP A 387 -0.92 -37.93 13.03
CA ASP A 387 -2.34 -37.99 12.63
C ASP A 387 -3.15 -36.86 13.27
N ALA A 388 -2.92 -36.56 14.54
CA ALA A 388 -3.57 -35.46 15.24
C ALA A 388 -3.16 -34.09 14.66
N SER A 389 -1.88 -33.89 14.34
CA SER A 389 -1.40 -32.65 13.70
C SER A 389 -2.02 -32.47 12.32
N LEU A 390 -2.00 -33.52 11.48
CA LEU A 390 -2.66 -33.50 10.17
C LEU A 390 -4.15 -33.14 10.29
N ALA A 391 -4.86 -33.82 11.18
CA ALA A 391 -6.29 -33.55 11.43
C ALA A 391 -6.54 -32.09 11.86
N SER A 392 -5.65 -31.50 12.66
CA SER A 392 -5.79 -30.13 13.15
C SER A 392 -5.76 -29.06 12.05
N TYR A 393 -5.11 -29.35 10.91
CA TYR A 393 -4.96 -28.42 9.79
C TYR A 393 -5.90 -28.68 8.61
N ARG A 394 -6.64 -29.81 8.59
CA ARG A 394 -7.52 -30.16 7.45
C ARG A 394 -8.57 -29.09 7.12
N TYR A 395 -9.01 -28.30 8.10
CA TYR A 395 -9.96 -27.20 7.85
C TYR A 395 -9.44 -26.17 6.83
N LEU A 396 -8.11 -26.04 6.70
CA LEU A 396 -7.47 -25.14 5.73
C LEU A 396 -7.73 -25.53 4.27
N LEU A 397 -8.05 -26.80 3.98
CA LEU A 397 -8.52 -27.25 2.66
C LEU A 397 -9.86 -26.61 2.28
N GLY A 398 -10.64 -26.15 3.27
CA GLY A 398 -11.88 -25.42 3.08
C GLY A 398 -11.69 -23.92 2.84
N ILE A 399 -10.46 -23.41 2.72
CA ILE A 399 -10.20 -21.99 2.47
C ILE A 399 -9.89 -21.77 0.99
N THR A 400 -10.58 -20.81 0.39
CA THR A 400 -10.30 -20.36 -0.98
C THR A 400 -9.76 -18.94 -0.94
N VAL A 401 -8.64 -18.71 -1.62
CA VAL A 401 -8.09 -17.38 -1.83
C VAL A 401 -8.26 -17.02 -3.30
N ASN A 402 -8.97 -15.96 -3.60
CA ASN A 402 -9.06 -15.44 -4.95
C ASN A 402 -8.12 -14.25 -5.12
N VAL A 403 -7.25 -14.28 -6.12
CA VAL A 403 -6.42 -13.15 -6.54
C VAL A 403 -7.05 -12.52 -7.76
N HIS A 404 -7.43 -11.24 -7.63
CA HIS A 404 -8.12 -10.51 -8.68
C HIS A 404 -7.15 -9.58 -9.39
N TYR A 405 -7.25 -9.53 -10.71
CA TYR A 405 -6.53 -8.60 -11.58
C TYR A 405 -7.52 -7.83 -12.43
N GLU A 406 -7.45 -6.50 -12.45
CA GLU A 406 -8.12 -5.69 -13.47
C GLU A 406 -7.10 -5.04 -14.41
N LEU A 407 -7.47 -4.90 -15.67
CA LEU A 407 -6.82 -4.01 -16.62
C LEU A 407 -7.88 -3.17 -17.31
N TYR A 408 -7.67 -1.86 -17.36
CA TYR A 408 -8.62 -0.89 -17.89
C TYR A 408 -8.35 -0.58 -19.36
N ASP A 409 -9.40 -0.26 -20.12
CA ASP A 409 -9.27 0.12 -21.52
C ASP A 409 -8.48 1.43 -21.67
N GLY A 410 -7.48 1.45 -22.56
CA GLY A 410 -6.72 2.66 -22.91
C GLY A 410 -5.94 3.32 -21.75
N LEU A 411 -5.58 2.55 -20.71
CA LEU A 411 -4.76 2.98 -19.56
C LEU A 411 -3.69 1.92 -19.24
N PRO A 412 -2.41 2.29 -19.07
CA PRO A 412 -1.37 1.35 -18.64
C PRO A 412 -1.44 1.07 -17.13
N VAL A 413 -2.62 0.73 -16.63
CA VAL A 413 -2.92 0.59 -15.20
C VAL A 413 -3.51 -0.80 -14.92
N PHE A 414 -2.82 -1.58 -14.10
CA PHE A 414 -3.37 -2.78 -13.49
C PHE A 414 -4.00 -2.45 -12.14
N SER A 415 -5.01 -3.21 -11.72
CA SER A 415 -5.44 -3.27 -10.33
C SER A 415 -5.33 -4.68 -9.78
N LYS A 416 -5.03 -4.82 -8.50
CA LYS A 416 -4.95 -6.11 -7.81
C LYS A 416 -5.49 -6.06 -6.39
N TRP A 417 -6.18 -7.11 -5.98
CA TRP A 417 -6.59 -7.35 -4.60
C TRP A 417 -6.84 -8.84 -4.37
N ILE A 418 -7.03 -9.23 -3.11
CA ILE A 418 -7.39 -10.60 -2.75
C ILE A 418 -8.75 -10.64 -2.06
N THR A 419 -9.46 -11.76 -2.24
CA THR A 419 -10.56 -12.16 -1.36
C THR A 419 -10.25 -13.53 -0.73
N VAL A 420 -10.66 -13.71 0.52
CA VAL A 420 -10.51 -14.98 1.25
C VAL A 420 -11.90 -15.45 1.64
N GLU A 421 -12.26 -16.66 1.23
CA GLU A 421 -13.53 -17.29 1.55
C GLU A 421 -13.32 -18.42 2.54
N ASN A 422 -14.03 -18.37 3.67
CA ASN A 422 -14.01 -19.47 4.63
C ASN A 422 -15.14 -20.45 4.33
N ARG A 423 -14.84 -21.55 3.64
CA ARG A 423 -15.77 -22.66 3.39
C ARG A 423 -15.52 -23.85 4.32
N SER A 424 -14.71 -23.65 5.37
CA SER A 424 -14.52 -24.63 6.43
C SER A 424 -15.68 -24.62 7.42
N ASP A 425 -15.63 -25.52 8.41
CA ASP A 425 -16.64 -25.67 9.46
C ASP A 425 -16.34 -24.84 10.72
N ARG A 426 -15.27 -24.02 10.72
CA ARG A 426 -14.83 -23.25 11.88
C ARG A 426 -14.39 -21.84 11.56
N LEU A 427 -14.31 -21.00 12.60
CA LEU A 427 -13.76 -19.65 12.54
C LEU A 427 -12.29 -19.66 12.07
N VAL A 428 -11.93 -18.73 11.18
CA VAL A 428 -10.55 -18.48 10.75
C VAL A 428 -10.24 -17.00 10.89
N THR A 429 -9.06 -16.67 11.40
CA THR A 429 -8.57 -15.29 11.49
C THR A 429 -7.58 -15.03 10.36
N VAL A 430 -7.81 -13.99 9.57
CA VAL A 430 -6.82 -13.43 8.64
C VAL A 430 -5.99 -12.43 9.42
N ASN A 431 -4.84 -12.85 9.92
CA ASN A 431 -3.97 -12.01 10.76
C ASN A 431 -3.32 -10.90 9.93
N SER A 432 -2.75 -11.27 8.77
CA SER A 432 -2.06 -10.37 7.85
C SER A 432 -2.23 -10.82 6.40
N PHE A 433 -2.00 -9.89 5.46
CA PHE A 433 -1.90 -10.19 4.04
C PHE A 433 -0.92 -9.25 3.34
N THR A 434 -0.36 -9.72 2.23
CA THR A 434 0.32 -8.92 1.22
C THR A 434 -0.35 -9.19 -0.11
N SER A 435 -1.01 -8.18 -0.68
CA SER A 435 -1.83 -8.35 -1.89
C SER A 435 -1.02 -8.25 -3.18
N GLU A 436 0.15 -7.62 -3.16
CA GLU A 436 1.09 -7.60 -4.29
C GLU A 436 2.53 -7.77 -3.80
N ILE A 437 3.27 -8.64 -4.47
CA ILE A 437 4.69 -8.93 -4.24
C ILE A 437 5.36 -8.94 -5.62
N LEU A 438 6.02 -7.84 -5.99
CA LEU A 438 6.58 -7.67 -7.33
C LEU A 438 8.08 -7.40 -7.26
N ALA A 439 8.88 -8.29 -7.87
CA ALA A 439 10.32 -8.09 -8.02
C ALA A 439 10.59 -7.35 -9.34
N VAL A 440 10.84 -6.04 -9.24
CA VAL A 440 10.92 -5.12 -10.39
C VAL A 440 12.36 -4.88 -10.82
N THR A 441 12.59 -4.63 -12.12
CA THR A 441 13.90 -4.28 -12.68
C THR A 441 14.49 -3.03 -12.01
N GLU A 442 15.81 -3.02 -11.79
CA GLU A 442 16.53 -1.86 -11.23
C GLU A 442 16.60 -0.70 -12.24
N PRO A 443 16.17 0.53 -11.89
CA PRO A 443 16.31 1.70 -12.76
C PRO A 443 17.74 2.29 -12.82
N GLU A 444 18.57 2.03 -11.82
CA GLU A 444 19.95 2.52 -11.76
C GLU A 444 20.85 1.49 -11.09
N SER A 445 22.15 1.51 -11.40
CA SER A 445 23.14 0.59 -10.82
C SER A 445 24.28 1.41 -10.21
N THR A 446 24.50 1.29 -8.89
CA THR A 446 25.52 2.03 -8.15
C THR A 446 26.30 1.09 -7.22
N VAL A 447 27.62 1.26 -7.13
CA VAL A 447 28.49 0.43 -6.27
C VAL A 447 28.38 0.84 -4.79
N ASP A 448 28.44 2.15 -4.53
CA ASP A 448 28.50 2.74 -3.19
C ASP A 448 27.14 2.76 -2.48
N SER A 449 27.17 2.95 -1.16
CA SER A 449 25.99 3.16 -0.32
C SER A 449 25.23 4.43 -0.73
N ARG A 450 23.90 4.39 -0.69
CA ARG A 450 23.03 5.56 -0.95
C ARG A 450 21.92 5.69 0.08
N GLU A 451 21.60 6.93 0.41
CA GLU A 451 20.43 7.28 1.22
C GLU A 451 19.15 7.35 0.38
N GLN A 452 19.26 7.73 -0.89
CA GLN A 452 18.12 7.88 -1.80
C GLN A 452 18.39 7.15 -3.11
N TRP A 453 17.43 6.32 -3.50
CA TRP A 453 17.45 5.53 -4.73
C TRP A 453 16.39 6.05 -5.69
N GLN A 454 16.68 5.98 -6.98
CA GLN A 454 15.64 6.04 -7.99
C GLN A 454 14.78 4.78 -7.86
N LEU A 455 13.49 4.95 -7.59
CA LEU A 455 12.54 3.84 -7.57
C LEU A 455 12.19 3.40 -9.01
N PRO A 456 11.78 2.13 -9.22
CA PRO A 456 11.33 1.67 -10.53
C PRO A 456 10.24 2.56 -11.14
N ASN A 457 10.13 2.57 -12.48
CA ASN A 457 9.25 3.50 -13.20
C ASN A 457 7.76 3.11 -13.15
N VAL A 458 7.24 2.91 -11.94
CA VAL A 458 5.85 2.52 -11.67
C VAL A 458 5.31 3.40 -10.56
N THR A 459 4.14 4.00 -10.77
CA THR A 459 3.39 4.64 -9.67
C THR A 459 2.43 3.62 -9.07
N ILE A 460 2.46 3.48 -7.75
CA ILE A 460 1.57 2.60 -7.00
C ILE A 460 0.60 3.45 -6.20
N GLU A 461 -0.70 3.15 -6.30
CA GLU A 461 -1.77 3.76 -5.51
C GLU A 461 -2.58 2.67 -4.80
N THR A 462 -3.21 3.00 -3.67
CA THR A 462 -4.13 2.10 -2.96
C THR A 462 -5.40 2.83 -2.56
N ASP A 463 -6.50 2.13 -2.32
CA ASP A 463 -7.66 2.78 -1.70
C ASP A 463 -7.52 2.89 -0.17
N TYR A 464 -6.54 2.20 0.43
CA TYR A 464 -6.12 2.32 1.83
C TYR A 464 -5.20 3.53 2.09
N ASN A 465 -5.67 4.71 1.68
CA ASN A 465 -4.94 5.97 1.70
C ASN A 465 -5.49 6.90 2.79
N PHE A 466 -4.61 7.41 3.65
CA PHE A 466 -4.94 8.39 4.71
C PHE A 466 -3.69 8.97 5.38
N GLY A 467 -3.88 10.02 6.17
CA GLY A 467 -2.83 10.60 7.00
C GLY A 467 -2.07 11.77 6.36
N GLY A 468 -2.64 12.41 5.34
CA GLY A 468 -2.16 13.68 4.80
C GLY A 468 -2.42 13.88 3.31
N MET A 469 -1.72 14.85 2.72
CA MET A 469 -1.92 15.24 1.31
C MET A 469 -0.70 14.97 0.40
N THR A 470 0.33 14.31 0.92
CA THR A 470 1.55 13.95 0.17
C THR A 470 1.62 12.45 -0.03
N SER A 471 2.04 12.02 -1.22
CA SER A 471 2.13 10.61 -1.59
C SER A 471 2.97 9.80 -0.61
N GLU A 472 4.09 10.35 -0.11
CA GLU A 472 4.92 9.65 0.86
C GLU A 472 4.18 9.42 2.18
N ASN A 473 3.37 10.37 2.66
CA ASN A 473 2.68 10.20 3.94
C ASN A 473 1.46 9.28 3.82
N VAL A 474 0.75 9.39 2.69
CA VAL A 474 -0.49 8.67 2.42
C VAL A 474 -0.24 7.18 2.19
N LEU A 475 0.84 6.83 1.47
CA LEU A 475 1.13 5.47 1.05
C LEU A 475 1.99 4.68 2.04
N ARG A 476 2.60 5.35 3.02
CA ARG A 476 3.47 4.72 4.05
C ARG A 476 2.77 3.65 4.89
N SER A 477 1.45 3.65 4.92
CA SER A 477 0.65 2.68 5.68
C SER A 477 0.35 1.40 4.89
N SER A 478 0.57 1.38 3.57
CA SER A 478 0.13 0.31 2.68
C SER A 478 1.21 -0.18 1.69
N ILE A 479 2.29 0.57 1.45
CA ILE A 479 3.29 0.28 0.41
C ILE A 479 4.70 0.27 1.00
N ALA A 480 5.47 -0.76 0.64
CA ALA A 480 6.90 -0.84 0.94
C ALA A 480 7.71 -1.24 -0.30
N TRP A 481 8.67 -0.38 -0.67
CA TRP A 481 9.76 -0.75 -1.58
C TRP A 481 10.96 -1.20 -0.74
N LYS A 482 11.34 -2.47 -0.86
CA LYS A 482 12.35 -3.13 -0.02
C LYS A 482 13.55 -3.61 -0.85
N PRO A 483 14.74 -3.72 -0.24
CA PRO A 483 15.82 -4.52 -0.79
C PRO A 483 15.34 -5.97 -1.03
N ASP A 484 15.70 -6.55 -2.16
CA ASP A 484 15.33 -7.93 -2.46
C ASP A 484 16.40 -8.92 -1.94
N PRO A 485 16.09 -9.75 -0.92
CA PRO A 485 17.04 -10.72 -0.40
C PRO A 485 17.44 -11.79 -1.43
N LEU A 486 16.66 -12.05 -2.47
CA LEU A 486 16.99 -13.01 -3.52
C LEU A 486 17.88 -12.41 -4.63
N TYR A 487 17.97 -11.08 -4.73
CA TYR A 487 18.78 -10.41 -5.74
C TYR A 487 20.25 -10.28 -5.31
N LYS A 488 20.98 -11.39 -5.36
CA LYS A 488 22.38 -11.46 -4.90
C LYS A 488 23.41 -10.86 -5.87
N THR A 489 23.01 -10.56 -7.10
CA THR A 489 23.87 -10.08 -8.19
C THR A 489 23.86 -8.56 -8.38
N GLN A 490 23.33 -7.79 -7.41
CA GLN A 490 23.43 -6.32 -7.43
C GLN A 490 24.89 -5.84 -7.47
N VAL A 491 25.12 -4.74 -8.19
CA VAL A 491 26.41 -4.03 -8.20
C VAL A 491 26.66 -3.35 -6.86
N ASN A 492 25.60 -2.87 -6.20
CA ASN A 492 25.70 -2.36 -4.83
C ASN A 492 26.08 -3.50 -3.88
N TYR A 493 27.24 -3.38 -3.22
CA TYR A 493 27.77 -4.44 -2.34
C TYR A 493 26.88 -4.72 -1.13
N GLU A 494 26.17 -3.70 -0.63
CA GLU A 494 25.21 -3.82 0.48
C GLU A 494 23.88 -4.45 0.05
N ARG A 495 23.62 -4.47 -1.27
CA ARG A 495 22.40 -4.96 -1.92
C ARG A 495 21.13 -4.26 -1.44
N THR A 496 21.22 -2.96 -1.20
CA THR A 496 20.17 -2.15 -0.56
C THR A 496 19.20 -1.47 -1.52
N MET A 497 19.35 -1.67 -2.84
CA MET A 497 18.46 -1.04 -3.81
C MET A 497 17.01 -1.56 -3.64
N PRO A 498 16.03 -0.66 -3.47
CA PRO A 498 14.66 -1.05 -3.17
C PRO A 498 13.89 -1.45 -4.45
N VAL A 499 14.00 -2.73 -4.82
CA VAL A 499 13.43 -3.31 -6.05
C VAL A 499 12.46 -4.48 -5.80
N LEU A 500 12.03 -4.67 -4.56
CA LEU A 500 10.94 -5.57 -4.18
C LEU A 500 9.77 -4.71 -3.67
N LEU A 501 8.67 -4.68 -4.42
CA LEU A 501 7.42 -4.08 -3.98
C LEU A 501 6.67 -5.09 -3.11
N GLU A 502 6.24 -4.67 -1.93
CA GLU A 502 5.24 -5.35 -1.10
C GLU A 502 4.12 -4.38 -0.74
N VAL A 503 2.88 -4.80 -0.97
CA VAL A 503 1.69 -4.00 -0.65
C VAL A 503 0.86 -4.72 0.41
N SER A 504 0.92 -4.20 1.63
CA SER A 504 0.27 -4.74 2.83
C SER A 504 0.01 -3.63 3.86
N PRO A 505 -1.07 -3.73 4.67
CA PRO A 505 -1.29 -2.78 5.74
C PRO A 505 -0.18 -2.94 6.79
N LYS A 506 0.35 -1.81 7.27
CA LYS A 506 1.36 -1.83 8.34
C LYS A 506 0.81 -2.39 9.67
N TYR A 507 -0.47 -2.13 9.95
CA TYR A 507 -1.20 -2.65 11.10
C TYR A 507 -2.47 -3.35 10.63
N GLY A 508 -2.65 -4.60 11.06
CA GLY A 508 -3.79 -5.44 10.74
C GLY A 508 -3.65 -6.28 9.47
N PRO A 509 -4.77 -6.82 8.97
CA PRO A 509 -6.14 -6.45 9.31
C PRO A 509 -6.71 -7.19 10.54
N GLU A 510 -6.13 -8.32 10.96
CA GLU A 510 -6.59 -9.16 12.10
C GLU A 510 -8.11 -9.42 12.10
N GLN A 511 -8.64 -9.97 11.01
CA GLN A 511 -10.08 -10.13 10.77
C GLN A 511 -10.56 -11.57 10.97
N GLU A 512 -11.62 -11.74 11.76
CA GLU A 512 -12.27 -13.02 11.96
C GLU A 512 -13.33 -13.33 10.89
N LEU A 513 -13.24 -14.52 10.32
CA LEU A 513 -14.13 -15.05 9.28
C LEU A 513 -14.89 -16.27 9.80
N ASN A 514 -16.18 -16.09 10.07
CA ASN A 514 -17.08 -17.19 10.36
C ASN A 514 -17.23 -18.14 9.14
N PRO A 515 -17.65 -19.41 9.33
CA PRO A 515 -18.04 -20.28 8.23
C PRO A 515 -19.01 -19.60 7.25
N GLY A 516 -18.68 -19.62 5.97
CA GLY A 516 -19.43 -18.95 4.89
C GLY A 516 -19.15 -17.46 4.71
N ALA A 517 -18.35 -16.82 5.57
CA ALA A 517 -17.97 -15.42 5.43
C ALA A 517 -16.77 -15.24 4.47
N SER A 518 -16.61 -14.00 4.00
CA SER A 518 -15.48 -13.60 3.15
C SER A 518 -14.81 -12.33 3.64
N PHE A 519 -13.51 -12.23 3.37
CA PHE A 519 -12.68 -11.04 3.54
C PHE A 519 -12.30 -10.50 2.16
N SER A 520 -12.16 -9.18 2.03
CA SER A 520 -11.54 -8.53 0.88
C SER A 520 -10.44 -7.60 1.38
N SER A 521 -9.26 -7.67 0.75
CA SER A 521 -8.24 -6.64 0.94
C SER A 521 -8.69 -5.32 0.31
N TYR A 522 -7.94 -4.26 0.61
CA TYR A 522 -7.96 -3.05 -0.22
C TYR A 522 -7.37 -3.35 -1.60
N ARG A 523 -7.60 -2.46 -2.55
CA ARG A 523 -7.10 -2.55 -3.92
C ARG A 523 -5.80 -1.80 -4.09
N VAL A 524 -4.94 -2.36 -4.93
CA VAL A 524 -3.69 -1.77 -5.40
C VAL A 524 -3.88 -1.39 -6.86
N TRP A 525 -3.31 -0.27 -7.29
CA TRP A 525 -3.19 0.08 -8.70
C TRP A 525 -1.74 0.32 -9.07
N GLU A 526 -1.33 -0.25 -10.20
CA GLU A 526 0.02 -0.19 -10.75
C GLU A 526 -0.03 0.56 -12.08
N LEU A 527 0.39 1.83 -12.08
CA LEU A 527 0.56 2.63 -13.30
C LEU A 527 2.00 2.46 -13.82
N LEU A 528 2.16 1.76 -14.93
CA LEU A 528 3.44 1.60 -15.61
C LEU A 528 3.67 2.82 -16.50
N HIS A 529 4.78 3.52 -16.28
CA HIS A 529 5.12 4.72 -17.03
C HIS A 529 5.90 4.39 -18.30
N ASP A 530 5.60 5.10 -19.38
CA ASP A 530 6.31 4.98 -20.66
C ASP A 530 7.51 5.94 -20.80
N SER A 531 7.72 6.78 -19.79
CA SER A 531 8.70 7.86 -19.78
C SER A 531 9.14 8.19 -18.36
N TRP A 532 10.32 8.80 -18.25
CA TRP A 532 10.83 9.39 -17.02
C TRP A 532 10.53 10.89 -16.90
N ASP A 533 9.93 11.50 -17.94
CA ASP A 533 9.57 12.91 -17.94
C ASP A 533 8.50 13.21 -16.88
N ARG A 534 8.77 14.20 -16.03
CA ARG A 534 7.92 14.55 -14.89
C ARG A 534 6.52 15.00 -15.32
N GLU A 535 6.43 15.80 -16.39
CA GLU A 535 5.14 16.31 -16.89
C GLU A 535 4.31 15.16 -17.44
N ARG A 536 4.91 14.30 -18.26
CA ARG A 536 4.25 13.11 -18.78
C ARG A 536 3.74 12.21 -17.66
N LYS A 537 4.58 11.82 -16.69
CA LYS A 537 4.14 11.00 -15.54
C LYS A 537 2.99 11.65 -14.76
N GLY A 538 3.01 12.98 -14.61
CA GLY A 538 1.92 13.73 -14.00
C GLY A 538 0.61 13.68 -14.79
N LEU A 539 0.66 13.78 -16.12
CA LEU A 539 -0.50 13.61 -17.01
C LEU A 539 -1.07 12.19 -16.92
N GLU A 540 -0.20 11.16 -16.92
CA GLU A 540 -0.61 9.76 -16.80
C GLU A 540 -1.33 9.50 -15.48
N HIS A 541 -0.78 10.00 -14.36
CA HIS A 541 -1.39 9.85 -13.05
C HIS A 541 -2.73 10.59 -12.95
N ARG A 542 -2.82 11.83 -13.44
CA ARG A 542 -4.09 12.59 -13.47
C ARG A 542 -5.16 11.88 -14.30
N ARG A 543 -4.80 11.28 -15.44
CA ARG A 543 -5.72 10.50 -16.26
C ARG A 543 -6.17 9.20 -15.58
N MET A 544 -5.27 8.53 -14.86
CA MET A 544 -5.62 7.41 -13.99
C MET A 544 -6.66 7.83 -12.95
N MET A 545 -6.42 8.92 -12.20
CA MET A 545 -7.34 9.40 -11.16
C MET A 545 -8.73 9.76 -11.73
N ARG A 546 -8.80 10.47 -12.86
CA ARG A 546 -10.09 10.79 -13.51
C ARG A 546 -10.86 9.56 -13.99
N SER A 547 -10.17 8.46 -14.26
CA SER A 547 -10.81 7.22 -14.74
C SER A 547 -11.27 6.34 -13.57
N LEU A 548 -10.46 6.23 -12.52
CA LEU A 548 -10.71 5.33 -11.39
C LEU A 548 -11.50 5.97 -10.24
N ALA A 549 -11.51 7.30 -10.18
CA ALA A 549 -12.27 8.12 -9.23
C ALA A 549 -12.96 9.28 -9.96
N PRO A 550 -13.89 9.01 -10.91
CA PRO A 550 -14.42 10.04 -11.80
C PRO A 550 -15.15 11.20 -11.09
N TRP A 551 -15.60 11.04 -9.84
CA TRP A 551 -16.14 12.13 -9.03
C TRP A 551 -15.13 13.26 -8.74
N VAL A 552 -13.82 13.04 -8.93
CA VAL A 552 -12.84 14.13 -8.84
C VAL A 552 -12.95 15.15 -9.96
N THR A 553 -13.74 14.88 -11.01
CA THR A 553 -14.03 15.85 -12.07
C THR A 553 -15.22 16.76 -11.75
N GLU A 554 -15.95 16.51 -10.66
CA GLU A 554 -16.98 17.42 -10.15
C GLU A 554 -16.29 18.67 -9.56
N ASN A 555 -16.32 19.79 -10.28
CA ASN A 555 -15.60 21.02 -9.93
C ASN A 555 -16.53 22.24 -9.71
N PRO A 556 -17.42 22.21 -8.70
CA PRO A 556 -18.37 23.28 -8.44
C PRO A 556 -17.70 24.56 -7.93
N ILE A 557 -18.21 25.72 -8.37
CA ILE A 557 -17.79 27.03 -7.82
C ILE A 557 -18.46 27.23 -6.45
N LEU A 558 -17.67 27.45 -5.40
CA LEU A 558 -18.15 27.36 -4.01
C LEU A 558 -17.86 28.60 -3.16
N MET A 559 -18.79 28.93 -2.25
CA MET A 559 -18.65 29.97 -1.23
C MET A 559 -18.56 29.35 0.16
N HIS A 560 -17.65 29.86 1.00
CA HIS A 560 -17.61 29.55 2.43
C HIS A 560 -18.27 30.67 3.22
N VAL A 561 -19.50 30.45 3.69
CA VAL A 561 -20.22 31.42 4.52
C VAL A 561 -19.78 31.30 5.98
N ARG A 562 -19.40 32.44 6.59
CA ARG A 562 -18.87 32.48 7.97
C ARG A 562 -19.92 32.53 9.08
N SER A 563 -21.20 32.49 8.76
CA SER A 563 -22.27 32.38 9.75
C SER A 563 -23.30 31.37 9.27
N ALA A 564 -23.74 30.50 10.18
CA ALA A 564 -24.82 29.53 9.96
C ALA A 564 -26.21 30.08 10.34
N ASP A 565 -26.30 31.38 10.66
CA ASP A 565 -27.58 32.08 10.87
C ASP A 565 -28.40 32.06 9.59
N THR A 566 -29.71 31.80 9.71
CA THR A 566 -30.60 31.61 8.55
C THR A 566 -30.53 32.73 7.52
N GLU A 567 -30.50 34.00 7.97
CA GLU A 567 -30.46 35.14 7.04
C GLU A 567 -29.08 35.33 6.38
N ALA A 568 -27.99 35.00 7.09
CA ALA A 568 -26.66 35.03 6.51
C ALA A 568 -26.50 33.94 5.43
N VAL A 569 -27.02 32.74 5.70
CA VAL A 569 -27.01 31.61 4.76
C VAL A 569 -27.88 31.92 3.54
N LYS A 570 -29.10 32.45 3.72
CA LYS A 570 -29.96 32.87 2.60
C LYS A 570 -29.30 33.94 1.74
N LYS A 571 -28.67 34.95 2.36
CA LYS A 571 -27.91 35.98 1.63
C LYS A 571 -26.79 35.35 0.79
N ALA A 572 -26.02 34.42 1.36
CA ALA A 572 -24.98 33.70 0.63
C ALA A 572 -25.57 32.92 -0.56
N ILE A 573 -26.67 32.18 -0.36
CA ILE A 573 -27.39 31.45 -1.41
C ILE A 573 -27.86 32.40 -2.52
N ASP A 574 -28.51 33.51 -2.18
CA ASP A 574 -29.03 34.46 -3.15
C ASP A 574 -27.90 35.09 -3.97
N GLN A 575 -26.82 35.53 -3.32
CA GLN A 575 -25.67 36.07 -4.04
C GLN A 575 -25.00 35.02 -4.92
N SER A 576 -24.85 33.78 -4.43
CA SER A 576 -24.31 32.69 -5.22
C SER A 576 -25.14 32.42 -6.48
N ALA A 577 -26.47 32.36 -6.34
CA ALA A 577 -27.39 32.14 -7.46
C ALA A 577 -27.34 33.29 -8.48
N GLU A 578 -27.21 34.53 -8.02
CA GLU A 578 -27.14 35.70 -8.89
C GLU A 578 -25.85 35.76 -9.73
N VAL A 579 -24.69 35.42 -9.14
CA VAL A 579 -23.39 35.52 -9.82
C VAL A 579 -22.93 34.20 -10.43
N GLY A 580 -23.71 33.12 -10.26
CA GLY A 580 -23.47 31.82 -10.87
C GLY A 580 -22.55 30.88 -10.09
N PHE A 581 -22.30 31.13 -8.80
CA PHE A 581 -21.73 30.10 -7.92
C PHE A 581 -22.73 28.95 -7.77
N GLU A 582 -22.24 27.75 -7.48
CA GLU A 582 -23.04 26.52 -7.52
C GLU A 582 -23.23 25.90 -6.13
N MET A 583 -22.45 26.37 -5.14
CA MET A 583 -22.34 25.74 -3.85
C MET A 583 -22.11 26.75 -2.72
N VAL A 584 -22.74 26.51 -1.56
CA VAL A 584 -22.49 27.21 -0.30
C VAL A 584 -22.16 26.19 0.79
N ILE A 585 -21.07 26.44 1.51
CA ILE A 585 -20.63 25.64 2.67
C ILE A 585 -20.64 26.52 3.91
N MET A 586 -21.39 26.11 4.93
CA MET A 586 -21.31 26.67 6.28
C MET A 586 -20.01 26.19 6.93
N THR A 587 -18.96 27.00 6.79
CA THR A 587 -17.58 26.61 7.08
C THR A 587 -17.26 26.57 8.58
N PHE A 588 -16.06 26.10 8.94
CA PHE A 588 -15.57 26.10 10.31
C PHE A 588 -15.70 27.48 11.00
N GLY A 589 -16.09 27.45 12.27
CA GLY A 589 -16.33 28.65 13.08
C GLY A 589 -17.58 29.45 12.69
N SER A 590 -18.44 28.93 11.80
CA SER A 590 -19.70 29.60 11.42
C SER A 590 -20.83 29.45 12.44
N GLY A 591 -20.67 28.58 13.43
CA GLY A 591 -21.75 28.16 14.34
C GLY A 591 -22.57 26.98 13.82
N PHE A 592 -22.31 26.47 12.62
CA PHE A 592 -22.87 25.18 12.17
C PHE A 592 -22.33 24.04 13.04
N ASN A 593 -23.23 23.15 13.47
CA ASN A 593 -22.90 21.96 14.24
C ASN A 593 -23.58 20.74 13.60
N ALA A 594 -22.79 19.86 12.98
CA ALA A 594 -23.28 18.63 12.36
C ALA A 594 -23.81 17.61 13.38
N GLU A 595 -23.39 17.72 14.65
CA GLU A 595 -23.77 16.81 15.73
C GLU A 595 -25.07 17.25 16.45
N ASP A 596 -25.64 18.41 16.11
CA ASP A 596 -26.91 18.89 16.68
C ASP A 596 -28.12 18.23 16.01
N GLY A 597 -28.45 17.02 16.48
CA GLY A 597 -29.56 16.20 16.00
C GLY A 597 -30.95 16.57 16.52
N ARG A 598 -31.13 17.72 17.19
CA ARG A 598 -32.46 18.15 17.69
C ARG A 598 -33.41 18.38 16.51
N PRO A 599 -34.69 17.94 16.59
CA PRO A 599 -35.65 18.09 15.50
C PRO A 599 -35.77 19.53 14.96
N GLU A 600 -35.74 20.53 15.83
CA GLU A 600 -35.86 21.94 15.43
C GLU A 600 -34.67 22.40 14.57
N ASN A 601 -33.46 21.91 14.85
CA ASN A 601 -32.29 22.23 14.04
C ASN A 601 -32.32 21.47 12.70
N LEU A 602 -32.71 20.19 12.70
CA LEU A 602 -32.86 19.40 11.47
C LEU A 602 -33.91 20.01 10.53
N ASP A 603 -35.06 20.43 11.06
CA ASP A 603 -36.11 21.11 10.27
C ASP A 603 -35.62 22.45 9.71
N ARG A 604 -34.87 23.22 10.51
CA ARG A 604 -34.25 24.48 10.07
C ARG A 604 -33.27 24.24 8.92
N LEU A 605 -32.38 23.26 9.06
CA LEU A 605 -31.39 22.92 8.03
C LEU A 605 -32.07 22.38 6.77
N LYS A 606 -33.12 21.58 6.91
CA LYS A 606 -33.96 21.16 5.80
C LYS A 606 -34.57 22.37 5.07
N GLY A 607 -35.14 23.32 5.79
CA GLY A 607 -35.71 24.53 5.20
C GLY A 607 -34.66 25.38 4.44
N LEU A 608 -33.41 25.41 4.92
CA LEU A 608 -32.30 26.05 4.22
C LEU A 608 -31.87 25.28 2.96
N ALA A 609 -31.80 23.95 3.02
CA ALA A 609 -31.48 23.12 1.87
C ALA A 609 -32.55 23.26 0.78
N ASP A 610 -33.84 23.18 1.14
CA ASP A 610 -34.96 23.38 0.22
C ASP A 610 -34.92 24.78 -0.42
N TYR A 611 -34.56 25.82 0.34
CA TYR A 611 -34.37 27.18 -0.19
C TYR A 611 -33.21 27.26 -1.19
N ALA A 612 -32.08 26.60 -0.88
CA ALA A 612 -30.92 26.53 -1.78
C ALA A 612 -31.26 25.80 -3.09
N HIS A 613 -31.94 24.66 -3.00
CA HIS A 613 -32.37 23.87 -4.17
C HIS A 613 -33.32 24.65 -5.08
N ALA A 614 -34.25 25.42 -4.51
CA ALA A 614 -35.14 26.30 -5.29
C ALA A 614 -34.39 27.37 -6.10
N LYS A 615 -33.13 27.65 -5.75
CA LYS A 615 -32.22 28.58 -6.43
C LYS A 615 -31.15 27.88 -7.27
N GLY A 616 -31.14 26.54 -7.30
CA GLY A 616 -30.11 25.75 -7.98
C GLY A 616 -28.75 25.73 -7.26
N ILE A 617 -28.73 25.99 -5.95
CA ILE A 617 -27.52 26.00 -5.12
C ILE A 617 -27.48 24.75 -4.26
N ALA A 618 -26.32 24.09 -4.23
CA ALA A 618 -26.05 23.01 -3.29
C ALA A 618 -25.62 23.59 -1.93
N LEU A 619 -26.12 23.00 -0.85
CA LEU A 619 -25.84 23.49 0.51
C LEU A 619 -25.24 22.38 1.38
N GLY A 620 -24.22 22.72 2.16
CA GLY A 620 -23.65 21.81 3.14
C GLY A 620 -22.92 22.52 4.27
N GLY A 621 -22.22 21.76 5.08
CA GLY A 621 -21.55 22.28 6.26
C GLY A 621 -20.33 21.50 6.69
N TYR A 622 -19.64 22.10 7.65
CA TYR A 622 -18.40 21.62 8.23
C TYR A 622 -18.63 20.63 9.38
N SER A 623 -17.80 19.59 9.46
CA SER A 623 -17.65 18.76 10.66
C SER A 623 -16.18 18.46 10.91
N LEU A 624 -15.76 18.54 12.18
CA LEU A 624 -14.41 18.20 12.63
C LEU A 624 -14.43 16.81 13.26
N LEU A 625 -13.83 15.82 12.61
CA LEU A 625 -13.73 14.45 13.10
C LEU A 625 -12.64 14.33 14.19
N ALA A 626 -11.37 14.36 13.77
CA ALA A 626 -10.18 14.29 14.65
C ALA A 626 -9.53 15.67 14.88
N SER A 627 -8.34 15.70 15.48
CA SER A 627 -7.67 16.91 15.98
C SER A 627 -8.38 17.57 17.17
N ARG A 628 -9.22 16.81 17.88
CA ARG A 628 -9.92 17.22 19.10
C ARG A 628 -9.94 16.06 20.11
N ARG A 629 -10.18 16.39 21.39
CA ARG A 629 -10.48 15.39 22.43
C ARG A 629 -11.98 15.26 22.60
N VAL A 630 -12.47 14.03 22.67
CA VAL A 630 -13.88 13.74 23.00
C VAL A 630 -14.01 13.26 24.45
N GLY A 631 -12.95 12.68 25.03
CA GLY A 631 -12.90 12.24 26.41
C GLY A 631 -13.75 10.99 26.69
N GLY A 632 -13.92 10.70 27.98
CA GLY A 632 -14.77 9.58 28.43
C GLY A 632 -14.25 8.19 28.05
N GLY A 633 -12.96 8.06 27.71
CA GLY A 633 -12.38 6.80 27.24
C GLY A 633 -12.51 6.54 25.74
N ASN A 634 -13.07 7.47 24.97
CA ASN A 634 -13.30 7.30 23.53
C ASN A 634 -12.15 7.79 22.63
N ASP A 635 -11.14 8.45 23.20
CA ASP A 635 -9.94 8.86 22.45
C ASP A 635 -9.02 7.64 22.16
N VAL A 636 -8.23 7.72 21.10
CA VAL A 636 -7.26 6.65 20.77
C VAL A 636 -6.25 6.46 21.90
N VAL A 637 -5.97 5.21 22.24
CA VAL A 637 -4.90 4.84 23.17
C VAL A 637 -3.65 4.51 22.36
N MET A 638 -2.69 5.43 22.28
CA MET A 638 -1.48 5.21 21.49
C MET A 638 -0.55 4.17 22.14
N PRO A 639 0.15 3.33 21.36
CA PRO A 639 1.26 2.52 21.86
C PRO A 639 2.37 3.35 22.51
N GLU A 640 3.17 2.74 23.38
CA GLU A 640 4.28 3.42 24.04
C GLU A 640 5.23 4.08 23.02
N GLY A 641 5.59 5.34 23.27
CA GLY A 641 6.44 6.13 22.38
C GLY A 641 5.75 6.74 21.15
N MET A 642 4.46 6.47 20.93
CA MET A 642 3.67 7.06 19.85
C MET A 642 2.75 8.17 20.35
N THR A 643 2.41 9.11 19.46
CA THR A 643 1.45 10.19 19.73
C THR A 643 0.49 10.32 18.55
N PRO A 644 -0.77 10.76 18.77
CA PRO A 644 -1.70 10.96 17.68
C PRO A 644 -1.15 11.96 16.66
N ARG A 645 -1.29 11.67 15.37
CA ARG A 645 -0.67 12.42 14.28
C ARG A 645 -0.98 13.92 14.33
N PHE A 646 -2.19 14.27 14.74
CA PHE A 646 -2.69 15.64 14.80
C PHE A 646 -3.05 16.06 16.25
N GLY A 647 -2.24 15.64 17.21
CA GLY A 647 -2.31 16.05 18.61
C GLY A 647 -3.31 15.25 19.44
N ASN A 648 -4.58 15.21 19.05
CA ASN A 648 -5.61 14.38 19.69
C ASN A 648 -6.52 13.75 18.63
N SER A 649 -6.99 12.53 18.87
CA SER A 649 -7.88 11.83 17.95
C SER A 649 -8.87 10.96 18.71
N PRO A 650 -10.19 11.08 18.45
CA PRO A 650 -11.16 10.06 18.86
C PRO A 650 -10.85 8.74 18.14
N CYS A 651 -11.05 7.61 18.81
CA CYS A 651 -11.08 6.32 18.12
C CYS A 651 -12.41 6.20 17.37
N LEU A 652 -12.36 5.98 16.05
CA LEU A 652 -13.60 5.86 15.26
C LEU A 652 -14.40 4.59 15.60
N GLU A 653 -13.75 3.64 16.27
CA GLU A 653 -14.35 2.39 16.73
C GLU A 653 -14.76 2.40 18.21
N SER A 654 -14.66 3.55 18.88
CA SER A 654 -15.26 3.77 20.20
C SER A 654 -16.78 3.93 20.10
N GLU A 655 -17.48 3.91 21.24
CA GLU A 655 -18.94 4.21 21.29
C GLU A 655 -19.23 5.59 20.69
N TRP A 656 -18.44 6.61 21.06
CA TRP A 656 -18.57 7.94 20.48
C TRP A 656 -18.36 7.95 18.97
N GLY A 657 -17.37 7.21 18.48
CA GLY A 657 -17.07 7.11 17.05
C GLY A 657 -18.25 6.53 16.26
N HIS A 658 -18.88 5.49 16.78
CA HIS A 658 -20.07 4.89 16.17
C HIS A 658 -21.25 5.87 16.16
N ASP A 659 -21.52 6.53 17.29
CA ASP A 659 -22.60 7.52 17.41
C ASP A 659 -22.39 8.75 16.50
N TYR A 660 -21.14 9.19 16.34
CA TYR A 660 -20.79 10.29 15.45
C TYR A 660 -21.19 10.00 14.01
N PHE A 661 -20.84 8.82 13.48
CA PHE A 661 -21.21 8.45 12.11
C PHE A 661 -22.71 8.25 11.94
N GLU A 662 -23.41 7.66 12.91
CA GLU A 662 -24.87 7.57 12.89
C GLU A 662 -25.54 8.94 12.90
N THR A 663 -24.98 9.90 13.64
CA THR A 663 -25.45 11.28 13.65
C THR A 663 -25.30 11.93 12.27
N LEU A 664 -24.15 11.74 11.60
CA LEU A 664 -23.95 12.23 10.23
C LEU A 664 -24.90 11.54 9.24
N TYR A 665 -25.07 10.23 9.32
CA TYR A 665 -26.05 9.51 8.49
C TYR A 665 -27.45 10.11 8.65
N ASN A 666 -27.89 10.36 9.89
CA ASN A 666 -29.20 10.95 10.18
C ASN A 666 -29.33 12.38 9.64
N LEU A 667 -28.30 13.21 9.80
CA LEU A 667 -28.26 14.59 9.30
C LEU A 667 -28.58 14.62 7.80
N TYR A 668 -27.85 13.85 6.99
CA TYR A 668 -28.00 13.87 5.54
C TYR A 668 -29.28 13.18 5.05
N ARG A 669 -29.75 12.14 5.74
CA ARG A 669 -31.04 11.49 5.44
C ARG A 669 -32.23 12.42 5.67
N THR A 670 -32.14 13.29 6.67
CA THR A 670 -33.26 14.14 7.12
C THR A 670 -33.29 15.49 6.41
N THR A 671 -32.13 16.12 6.24
CA THR A 671 -32.06 17.54 5.82
C THR A 671 -32.01 17.73 4.31
N GLY A 672 -31.50 16.76 3.55
CA GLY A 672 -31.25 16.93 2.11
C GLY A 672 -30.03 17.80 1.78
N LEU A 673 -29.14 18.07 2.74
CA LEU A 673 -27.85 18.72 2.46
C LEU A 673 -27.04 17.93 1.41
N ASP A 674 -26.29 18.65 0.58
CA ASP A 674 -25.56 18.10 -0.56
C ASP A 674 -24.06 17.97 -0.32
N ILE A 675 -23.49 18.62 0.70
CA ILE A 675 -22.03 18.66 0.90
C ILE A 675 -21.67 18.39 2.35
N LEU A 676 -20.59 17.64 2.53
CA LEU A 676 -19.86 17.53 3.78
C LEU A 676 -18.43 18.06 3.58
N GLU A 677 -18.08 19.10 4.32
CA GLU A 677 -16.68 19.46 4.56
C GLU A 677 -16.21 18.70 5.81
N HIS A 678 -15.53 17.57 5.60
CA HIS A 678 -15.16 16.64 6.67
C HIS A 678 -13.70 16.81 7.03
N ASP A 679 -13.43 17.71 7.97
CA ASP A 679 -12.10 17.99 8.47
C ASP A 679 -11.69 16.98 9.54
N GLY A 680 -10.39 16.80 9.75
CA GLY A 680 -9.88 15.84 10.73
C GLY A 680 -10.09 14.38 10.34
N SER A 681 -10.37 14.06 9.07
CA SER A 681 -10.54 12.68 8.59
C SER A 681 -9.23 11.92 8.48
N TYR A 682 -8.42 11.94 9.54
CA TYR A 682 -7.06 11.39 9.58
C TYR A 682 -6.97 10.16 10.49
N PRO A 683 -7.85 9.15 10.41
CA PRO A 683 -7.93 8.04 11.37
C PRO A 683 -6.73 7.09 11.34
N GLY A 684 -5.64 7.46 10.65
CA GLY A 684 -4.41 6.68 10.59
C GLY A 684 -3.70 6.49 11.93
N ASP A 685 -4.27 6.99 13.04
CA ASP A 685 -3.83 6.69 14.39
C ASP A 685 -4.30 5.29 14.81
N VAL A 686 -3.36 4.49 15.30
CA VAL A 686 -3.63 3.18 15.90
C VAL A 686 -4.23 3.34 17.29
N CYS A 687 -5.01 2.35 17.75
CA CYS A 687 -5.58 2.33 19.09
C CYS A 687 -5.30 1.00 19.79
N ALA A 688 -4.64 1.06 20.94
CA ALA A 688 -4.32 -0.08 21.79
C ALA A 688 -5.40 -0.38 22.85
N ALA A 689 -6.52 0.35 22.84
CA ALA A 689 -7.64 0.08 23.73
C ALA A 689 -8.21 -1.32 23.43
N THR A 690 -8.59 -2.05 24.47
CA THR A 690 -9.16 -3.40 24.36
C THR A 690 -10.64 -3.44 24.73
N ASP A 691 -11.20 -2.30 25.12
CA ASP A 691 -12.57 -2.10 25.56
C ASP A 691 -13.43 -1.26 24.59
N HIS A 692 -12.87 -0.80 23.47
CA HIS A 692 -13.62 -0.17 22.40
C HIS A 692 -14.44 -1.22 21.62
N PRO A 693 -15.72 -0.97 21.29
CA PRO A 693 -16.61 -1.99 20.73
C PRO A 693 -16.25 -2.41 19.29
N GLY A 694 -15.60 -1.54 18.52
CA GLY A 694 -15.33 -1.79 17.09
C GLY A 694 -13.96 -2.40 16.77
N HIS A 695 -13.11 -2.69 17.76
CA HIS A 695 -11.85 -3.40 17.56
C HIS A 695 -11.39 -4.12 18.84
N LYS A 696 -10.55 -5.15 18.73
CA LYS A 696 -10.06 -5.94 19.88
C LYS A 696 -8.77 -5.41 20.48
N GLY A 697 -8.05 -4.58 19.72
CA GLY A 697 -6.82 -3.96 20.19
C GLY A 697 -6.01 -3.36 19.05
N LEU A 698 -4.70 -3.32 19.25
CA LEU A 698 -3.79 -2.72 18.28
C LEU A 698 -3.86 -3.40 16.90
N ALA A 699 -4.04 -4.72 16.88
CA ALA A 699 -3.93 -5.54 15.68
C ALA A 699 -5.01 -5.22 14.63
N ASP A 700 -6.25 -4.89 15.00
CA ASP A 700 -7.34 -4.58 14.07
C ASP A 700 -7.75 -3.09 14.07
N SER A 701 -7.27 -2.28 15.02
CA SER A 701 -7.72 -0.90 15.23
C SER A 701 -7.65 0.01 13.99
N GLN A 702 -6.49 0.10 13.33
CA GLN A 702 -6.33 1.01 12.17
C GLN A 702 -7.18 0.55 10.99
N TRP A 703 -7.25 -0.76 10.77
CA TRP A 703 -8.05 -1.36 9.71
C TRP A 703 -9.52 -1.03 9.89
N ASN A 704 -10.08 -1.30 11.07
CA ASN A 704 -11.50 -1.09 11.34
C ASN A 704 -11.87 0.40 11.27
N GLN A 705 -11.06 1.28 11.86
CA GLN A 705 -11.27 2.74 11.77
C GLN A 705 -11.28 3.24 10.31
N TYR A 706 -10.37 2.75 9.48
CA TYR A 706 -10.35 3.06 8.05
C TYR A 706 -11.61 2.52 7.34
N ARG A 707 -12.03 1.28 7.65
CA ARG A 707 -13.25 0.68 7.07
C ARG A 707 -14.47 1.53 7.35
N ARG A 708 -14.67 1.99 8.59
CA ARG A 708 -15.81 2.83 8.97
C ARG A 708 -15.89 4.12 8.17
N ILE A 709 -14.80 4.88 8.08
CA ILE A 709 -14.82 6.15 7.36
C ILE A 709 -14.96 5.96 5.85
N SER A 710 -14.33 4.92 5.28
CA SER A 710 -14.40 4.64 3.85
C SER A 710 -15.80 4.19 3.44
N GLU A 711 -16.47 3.36 4.25
CA GLU A 711 -17.87 2.97 4.05
C GLU A 711 -18.82 4.18 4.13
N PHE A 712 -18.58 5.11 5.05
CA PHE A 712 -19.32 6.37 5.12
C PHE A 712 -19.14 7.23 3.86
N TYR A 713 -17.91 7.35 3.35
CA TYR A 713 -17.64 8.12 2.12
C TYR A 713 -18.23 7.48 0.87
N GLN A 714 -18.16 6.15 0.74
CA GLN A 714 -18.82 5.41 -0.33
C GLN A 714 -20.34 5.57 -0.26
N TRP A 715 -20.92 5.54 0.95
CA TRP A 715 -22.33 5.86 1.13
C TRP A 715 -22.64 7.29 0.71
N ALA A 716 -21.84 8.28 1.10
CA ALA A 716 -22.04 9.67 0.70
C ALA A 716 -22.03 9.82 -0.83
N ARG A 717 -21.12 9.13 -1.52
CA ARG A 717 -21.10 9.04 -3.00
C ARG A 717 -22.36 8.42 -3.58
N SER A 718 -22.87 7.35 -2.99
CA SER A 718 -24.12 6.72 -3.43
C SER A 718 -25.33 7.66 -3.30
N ARG A 719 -25.24 8.68 -2.43
CA ARG A 719 -26.27 9.70 -2.23
C ARG A 719 -26.02 10.99 -3.01
N GLY A 720 -24.88 11.12 -3.67
CA GLY A 720 -24.48 12.32 -4.42
C GLY A 720 -24.14 13.49 -3.49
N ILE A 721 -23.68 13.19 -2.28
CA ILE A 721 -23.22 14.16 -1.29
C ILE A 721 -21.75 14.46 -1.60
N TYR A 722 -21.42 15.68 -1.99
CA TYR A 722 -20.06 16.17 -2.26
C TYR A 722 -19.19 16.15 -0.98
N LEU A 723 -17.89 15.84 -1.13
CA LEU A 723 -16.97 15.57 -0.03
C LEU A 723 -15.74 16.45 -0.22
N ASN A 724 -15.65 17.49 0.61
CA ASN A 724 -14.50 18.36 0.72
C ASN A 724 -13.64 17.87 1.90
N VAL A 725 -12.58 17.12 1.63
CA VAL A 725 -11.88 16.32 2.65
C VAL A 725 -10.38 16.66 2.63
N PRO A 726 -9.79 17.21 3.70
CA PRO A 726 -8.38 17.60 3.72
C PRO A 726 -7.44 16.39 3.92
N ASP A 727 -7.75 15.25 3.31
CA ASP A 727 -6.97 14.01 3.30
C ASP A 727 -7.21 13.26 1.96
N TYR A 728 -6.44 12.22 1.68
CA TYR A 728 -6.44 11.53 0.39
C TYR A 728 -7.39 10.33 0.35
N TYR A 729 -8.69 10.58 0.17
CA TYR A 729 -9.74 9.53 0.06
C TYR A 729 -10.35 9.43 -1.35
N PHE A 730 -9.61 9.85 -2.39
CA PHE A 730 -10.15 9.96 -3.73
C PHE A 730 -10.67 8.62 -4.24
N LEU A 731 -9.91 7.54 -4.04
CA LEU A 731 -10.29 6.21 -4.50
C LEU A 731 -11.42 5.57 -3.66
N THR A 732 -11.85 6.19 -2.57
CA THR A 732 -12.98 5.77 -1.72
C THR A 732 -14.15 6.76 -1.71
N GLY A 733 -14.05 7.87 -2.44
CA GLY A 733 -15.19 8.74 -2.72
C GLY A 733 -15.00 10.24 -2.46
N SER A 734 -13.87 10.72 -1.92
CA SER A 734 -13.70 12.18 -1.76
C SER A 734 -13.59 12.89 -3.12
N ASN A 735 -14.19 14.08 -3.26
CA ASN A 735 -14.07 14.85 -4.50
C ASN A 735 -12.76 15.64 -4.57
N LYS A 736 -12.39 16.24 -3.43
CA LYS A 736 -11.37 17.29 -3.38
C LYS A 736 -10.57 17.21 -2.10
N THR A 737 -9.31 17.66 -2.17
CA THR A 737 -8.41 17.91 -1.05
C THR A 737 -7.75 19.28 -1.19
N GLY A 738 -6.94 19.72 -0.21
CA GLY A 738 -6.19 20.97 -0.34
C GLY A 738 -5.17 20.91 -1.49
N MET A 739 -5.02 22.01 -2.24
CA MET A 739 -4.03 22.05 -3.34
C MET A 739 -2.58 21.92 -2.83
N GLY A 740 -2.33 22.29 -1.58
CA GLY A 740 -1.01 22.34 -0.97
C GLY A 740 -0.60 23.77 -0.62
N TYR A 741 -1.25 24.35 0.39
CA TYR A 741 -0.99 25.71 0.84
C TYR A 741 -0.89 25.77 2.36
N ARG A 742 -0.20 26.80 2.87
CA ARG A 742 -0.17 27.12 4.29
C ARG A 742 -1.15 28.24 4.59
N GLU A 743 -2.11 27.98 5.46
CA GLU A 743 -3.19 28.94 5.77
C GLU A 743 -2.71 30.30 6.28
N THR A 744 -1.63 30.34 7.07
CA THR A 744 -1.08 31.60 7.59
C THR A 744 -0.47 32.48 6.49
N ASN A 745 -0.23 31.95 5.28
CA ASN A 745 0.20 32.78 4.14
C ASN A 745 -0.89 33.78 3.75
N TRP A 746 -2.16 33.50 4.06
CA TRP A 746 -3.26 34.43 3.81
C TRP A 746 -3.35 35.57 4.85
N SER A 747 -2.51 35.55 5.89
CA SER A 747 -2.29 36.69 6.79
C SER A 747 -1.24 37.68 6.28
N LEU A 748 -0.57 37.38 5.16
CA LEU A 748 0.34 38.32 4.51
C LEU A 748 -0.45 39.49 3.88
N PRO A 749 0.16 40.67 3.68
CA PRO A 749 -0.44 41.74 2.90
C PRO A 749 -0.95 41.25 1.53
N ARG A 750 -2.12 41.74 1.09
CA ARG A 750 -2.80 41.33 -0.16
C ARG A 750 -1.86 41.14 -1.35
N ALA A 751 -0.96 42.10 -1.59
CA ALA A 751 -0.02 42.08 -2.72
C ALA A 751 0.98 40.90 -2.72
N GLN A 752 1.19 40.24 -1.58
CA GLN A 752 2.09 39.08 -1.46
C GLN A 752 1.36 37.75 -1.67
N GLN A 753 0.02 37.75 -1.57
CA GLN A 753 -0.78 36.52 -1.63
C GLN A 753 -0.90 35.98 -3.07
N GLU A 754 -0.98 36.87 -4.06
CA GLU A 754 -1.29 36.52 -5.47
C GLU A 754 -0.24 35.59 -6.10
N ILE A 755 1.04 35.85 -5.89
CA ILE A 755 2.13 35.02 -6.44
C ILE A 755 2.19 33.68 -5.71
N ILE A 756 2.03 33.69 -4.38
CA ILE A 756 2.02 32.47 -3.55
C ILE A 756 0.87 31.55 -3.97
N GLU A 757 -0.29 32.10 -4.27
CA GLU A 757 -1.44 31.35 -4.79
C GLU A 757 -1.08 30.61 -6.08
N ARG A 758 -0.50 31.31 -7.07
CA ARG A 758 -0.08 30.67 -8.33
C ARG A 758 1.05 29.66 -8.13
N GLN A 759 1.95 29.86 -7.16
CA GLN A 759 2.98 28.87 -6.81
C GLN A 759 2.35 27.58 -6.29
N ASN A 760 1.39 27.69 -5.37
CA ASN A 760 0.72 26.51 -4.80
C ASN A 760 -0.08 25.76 -5.87
N ILE A 761 -0.74 26.47 -6.78
CA ILE A 761 -1.42 25.86 -7.94
C ILE A 761 -0.40 25.11 -8.80
N TYR A 762 0.67 25.80 -9.24
CA TYR A 762 1.71 25.21 -10.09
C TYR A 762 2.34 23.97 -9.47
N ASP A 763 2.59 23.97 -8.16
CA ASP A 763 3.23 22.84 -7.49
C ASP A 763 2.23 21.70 -7.18
N GLY A 764 0.97 22.02 -6.89
CA GLY A 764 -0.08 21.04 -6.61
C GLY A 764 -0.55 20.28 -7.85
N THR A 765 -0.52 20.91 -9.02
CA THR A 765 -1.04 20.34 -10.28
C THR A 765 -0.10 19.36 -10.99
N TRP A 766 1.06 19.05 -10.41
CA TRP A 766 1.94 17.98 -10.93
C TRP A 766 1.32 16.60 -10.79
N THR A 767 0.52 16.36 -9.74
CA THR A 767 -0.12 15.06 -9.48
C THR A 767 -1.63 15.16 -9.30
N LYS A 768 -2.16 16.36 -8.99
CA LYS A 768 -3.60 16.62 -8.88
C LYS A 768 -4.13 17.25 -10.17
N THR A 769 -5.33 16.86 -10.60
CA THR A 769 -6.06 17.66 -11.59
C THR A 769 -6.42 19.03 -10.98
N PRO A 770 -6.72 20.05 -11.79
CA PRO A 770 -7.24 21.33 -11.27
C PRO A 770 -8.44 21.16 -10.33
N SER A 771 -9.32 20.20 -10.64
CA SER A 771 -10.52 19.89 -9.86
C SER A 771 -10.28 19.08 -8.58
N MET A 772 -9.11 18.43 -8.42
CA MET A 772 -8.78 17.65 -7.21
C MET A 772 -8.33 18.52 -6.03
N GLY A 773 -7.84 19.74 -6.29
CA GLY A 773 -7.26 20.63 -5.28
C GLY A 773 -8.07 21.91 -5.09
N TRP A 774 -8.43 22.29 -3.85
CA TRP A 774 -8.96 23.64 -3.59
C TRP A 774 -7.87 24.60 -3.11
N MET A 775 -8.11 25.88 -3.37
CA MET A 775 -7.38 26.99 -2.75
C MET A 775 -8.26 27.72 -1.74
N PHE A 776 -7.70 28.69 -1.02
CA PHE A 776 -8.43 29.41 0.02
C PHE A 776 -8.28 30.92 -0.18
N VAL A 777 -9.42 31.63 -0.21
CA VAL A 777 -9.49 33.07 -0.38
C VAL A 777 -10.27 33.65 0.79
N PRO A 778 -9.60 34.07 1.89
CA PRO A 778 -10.28 34.75 2.97
C PRO A 778 -10.63 36.17 2.54
N LEU A 779 -11.92 36.48 2.46
CA LEU A 779 -12.40 37.84 2.16
C LEU A 779 -12.24 38.77 3.35
N VAL A 780 -12.08 38.19 4.54
CA VAL A 780 -12.01 38.85 5.85
C VAL A 780 -10.81 38.30 6.61
N GLN A 781 -10.31 39.03 7.61
CA GLN A 781 -9.15 38.60 8.40
C GLN A 781 -9.24 37.13 8.85
N TYR A 782 -8.15 36.40 8.61
CA TYR A 782 -7.99 34.98 8.94
C TYR A 782 -6.59 34.73 9.52
N HIS A 783 -6.53 34.09 10.71
CA HIS A 783 -5.35 33.93 11.59
C HIS A 783 -4.69 35.25 12.06
N GLY A 784 -4.43 36.21 11.17
CA GLY A 784 -3.73 37.47 11.44
C GLY A 784 -3.72 38.42 10.23
N GLY A 785 -2.83 39.43 10.25
CA GLY A 785 -2.57 40.34 9.10
C GLY A 785 -3.40 41.63 9.07
N GLY A 786 -4.52 41.69 9.82
CA GLY A 786 -5.33 42.90 9.97
C GLY A 786 -5.85 43.46 8.65
N GLU A 787 -5.96 44.79 8.58
CA GLU A 787 -6.46 45.53 7.41
C GLU A 787 -5.63 45.26 6.16
N ALA A 788 -4.31 45.03 6.26
CA ALA A 788 -3.45 44.81 5.10
C ALA A 788 -3.71 43.49 4.36
N ALA A 789 -4.28 42.50 5.05
CA ALA A 789 -4.61 41.17 4.51
C ALA A 789 -6.10 41.00 4.16
N THR A 790 -6.97 41.88 4.66
CA THR A 790 -8.43 41.80 4.52
C THR A 790 -8.90 42.31 3.16
N ILE A 791 -9.87 41.66 2.49
CA ILE A 791 -10.40 42.11 1.19
C ILE A 791 -11.72 42.89 1.35
N GLU A 792 -12.47 42.67 2.43
CA GLU A 792 -13.65 43.47 2.78
C GLU A 792 -13.27 44.88 3.29
N PRO A 793 -14.01 45.94 2.91
CA PRO A 793 -15.09 45.96 1.91
C PRO A 793 -14.57 45.70 0.49
N LEU A 794 -15.19 44.76 -0.22
CA LEU A 794 -14.71 44.26 -1.52
C LEU A 794 -14.57 45.38 -2.55
N LYS A 795 -15.49 46.36 -2.57
CA LYS A 795 -15.43 47.53 -3.46
C LYS A 795 -14.14 48.33 -3.33
N ALA A 796 -13.55 48.40 -2.14
CA ALA A 796 -12.31 49.14 -1.89
C ALA A 796 -11.06 48.41 -2.43
N HIS A 797 -11.20 47.12 -2.79
CA HIS A 797 -10.08 46.23 -3.11
C HIS A 797 -10.29 45.46 -4.43
N LEU A 798 -11.10 46.00 -5.35
CA LEU A 798 -11.43 45.39 -6.65
C LEU A 798 -10.21 44.85 -7.43
N PRO A 799 -9.08 45.58 -7.58
CA PRO A 799 -7.95 45.05 -8.36
C PRO A 799 -7.35 43.76 -7.77
N HIS A 800 -7.25 43.68 -6.44
CA HIS A 800 -6.76 42.48 -5.77
C HIS A 800 -7.77 41.34 -5.88
N TYR A 801 -9.06 41.62 -5.65
CA TYR A 801 -10.09 40.60 -5.74
C TYR A 801 -10.21 40.04 -7.18
N GLU A 802 -10.11 40.91 -8.19
CA GLU A 802 -10.05 40.52 -9.60
C GLU A 802 -8.87 39.58 -9.87
N GLN A 803 -7.68 39.91 -9.36
CA GLN A 803 -6.49 39.09 -9.58
C GLN A 803 -6.61 37.71 -8.93
N ARG A 804 -7.25 37.58 -7.76
CA ARG A 804 -7.55 36.28 -7.12
C ARG A 804 -8.49 35.45 -8.00
N LEU A 805 -9.61 36.04 -8.46
CA LEU A 805 -10.56 35.37 -9.35
C LEU A 805 -9.87 34.93 -10.66
N ALA A 806 -9.04 35.79 -11.24
CA ALA A 806 -8.25 35.51 -12.44
C ALA A 806 -7.32 34.31 -12.29
N ASN A 807 -6.53 34.29 -11.21
CA ASN A 807 -5.58 33.23 -10.93
C ASN A 807 -6.27 31.87 -10.81
N LEU A 808 -7.38 31.83 -10.07
CA LEU A 808 -8.08 30.61 -9.70
C LEU A 808 -8.89 30.04 -10.86
N PHE A 809 -9.77 30.86 -11.44
CA PHE A 809 -10.57 30.45 -12.58
C PHE A 809 -9.72 30.19 -13.82
N GLY A 810 -8.69 30.99 -14.06
CA GLY A 810 -7.72 30.73 -15.14
C GLY A 810 -6.93 29.44 -14.97
N ALA A 811 -6.78 28.94 -13.75
CA ALA A 811 -6.16 27.65 -13.47
C ALA A 811 -7.16 26.48 -13.41
N GLY A 812 -8.47 26.71 -13.55
CA GLY A 812 -9.50 25.68 -13.32
C GLY A 812 -9.60 25.25 -11.85
N VAL A 813 -9.01 26.01 -10.93
CA VAL A 813 -8.91 25.65 -9.50
C VAL A 813 -9.94 26.44 -8.72
N GLN A 814 -10.94 25.76 -8.17
CA GLN A 814 -11.93 26.41 -7.30
C GLN A 814 -11.35 26.69 -5.92
N ALA A 815 -11.72 27.84 -5.34
CA ALA A 815 -11.32 28.23 -4.00
C ALA A 815 -12.51 28.32 -3.04
N CYS A 816 -12.19 28.13 -1.77
CA CYS A 816 -13.04 28.48 -0.65
C CYS A 816 -13.03 30.01 -0.46
N TYR A 817 -13.94 30.72 -1.15
CA TYR A 817 -14.16 32.15 -0.94
C TYR A 817 -14.87 32.36 0.40
N ARG A 818 -14.08 32.66 1.44
CA ARG A 818 -14.55 32.67 2.83
C ARG A 818 -14.86 34.08 3.32
N GLY A 819 -16.14 34.39 3.53
CA GLY A 819 -16.56 35.72 3.98
C GLY A 819 -18.06 35.83 4.27
N PRO A 820 -18.54 37.06 4.53
CA PRO A 820 -19.95 37.33 4.78
C PRO A 820 -20.79 37.45 3.48
N GLN A 821 -20.16 37.66 2.33
CA GLN A 821 -20.80 37.92 1.03
C GLN A 821 -19.79 37.73 -0.12
N LEU A 822 -20.28 37.60 -1.36
CA LEU A 822 -19.49 37.56 -2.60
C LEU A 822 -19.38 38.94 -3.26
N TYR A 823 -20.35 39.82 -3.03
CA TYR A 823 -20.29 41.20 -3.49
C TYR A 823 -20.97 42.16 -2.50
N ASP A 824 -20.47 43.40 -2.45
CA ASP A 824 -20.94 44.49 -1.58
C ASP A 824 -21.46 45.72 -2.36
N ALA A 825 -21.27 45.73 -3.68
CA ALA A 825 -21.68 46.80 -4.58
C ALA A 825 -21.87 46.26 -6.02
N PRO A 826 -22.57 47.01 -6.91
CA PRO A 826 -22.75 46.60 -8.31
C PRO A 826 -21.44 46.36 -9.06
N GLU A 827 -20.39 47.14 -8.77
CA GLU A 827 -19.08 46.97 -9.40
C GLU A 827 -18.42 45.64 -9.00
N THR A 828 -18.53 45.27 -7.72
CA THR A 828 -18.04 43.99 -7.21
C THR A 828 -18.83 42.82 -7.80
N LYS A 829 -20.16 42.96 -7.94
CA LYS A 829 -21.01 41.95 -8.57
C LYS A 829 -20.60 41.70 -10.03
N ALA A 830 -20.46 42.76 -10.82
CA ALA A 830 -20.05 42.67 -12.22
C ALA A 830 -18.66 42.03 -12.37
N LEU A 831 -17.75 42.28 -11.43
CA LEU A 831 -16.42 41.68 -11.40
C LEU A 831 -16.46 40.17 -11.16
N VAL A 832 -17.30 39.70 -10.24
CA VAL A 832 -17.50 38.26 -9.99
C VAL A 832 -18.19 37.60 -11.18
N GLU A 833 -19.26 38.20 -11.72
CA GLU A 833 -19.98 37.69 -12.90
C GLU A 833 -19.05 37.56 -14.12
N LYS A 834 -18.15 38.51 -14.35
CA LYS A 834 -17.14 38.45 -15.42
C LYS A 834 -16.31 37.17 -15.35
N TRP A 835 -15.78 36.85 -14.17
CA TRP A 835 -14.85 35.73 -14.01
C TRP A 835 -15.55 34.37 -13.87
N VAL A 836 -16.73 34.34 -13.25
CA VAL A 836 -17.60 33.15 -13.29
C VAL A 836 -18.02 32.86 -14.73
N GLY A 837 -18.39 33.89 -15.50
CA GLY A 837 -18.71 33.78 -16.92
C GLY A 837 -17.53 33.26 -17.75
N PHE A 838 -16.32 33.78 -17.50
CA PHE A 838 -15.09 33.26 -18.12
C PHE A 838 -14.90 31.77 -17.84
N TYR A 839 -14.95 31.36 -16.57
CA TYR A 839 -14.75 29.95 -16.20
C TYR A 839 -15.82 29.05 -16.82
N LYS A 840 -17.11 29.43 -16.73
CA LYS A 840 -18.21 28.63 -17.30
C LYS A 840 -18.12 28.50 -18.81
N LYS A 841 -17.72 29.56 -19.52
CA LYS A 841 -17.51 29.54 -20.98
C LYS A 841 -16.40 28.55 -21.36
N HIS A 842 -15.31 28.51 -20.61
CA HIS A 842 -14.11 27.74 -20.90
C HIS A 842 -13.96 26.48 -20.04
N ARG A 843 -15.04 26.04 -19.38
CA ARG A 843 -14.99 24.99 -18.32
C ARG A 843 -14.39 23.69 -18.81
N GLU A 844 -14.72 23.27 -20.03
CA GLU A 844 -14.27 22.00 -20.58
C GLU A 844 -12.74 21.93 -20.69
N VAL A 845 -12.07 23.00 -21.11
CA VAL A 845 -10.60 23.03 -21.22
C VAL A 845 -9.95 23.36 -19.87
N LEU A 846 -10.56 24.20 -19.03
CA LEU A 846 -10.02 24.57 -17.71
C LEU A 846 -10.08 23.43 -16.69
N ASP A 847 -11.05 22.52 -16.79
CA ASP A 847 -11.15 21.33 -15.95
C ASP A 847 -10.34 20.13 -16.52
N ALA A 848 -9.63 20.33 -17.63
CA ALA A 848 -8.81 19.30 -18.27
C ALA A 848 -7.40 19.23 -17.67
N ASP A 849 -6.44 18.70 -18.42
CA ASP A 849 -5.05 18.61 -18.00
C ASP A 849 -4.31 19.94 -18.20
N LEU A 850 -3.22 20.12 -17.47
CA LEU A 850 -2.39 21.33 -17.48
C LEU A 850 -0.94 20.98 -17.76
N ILE A 851 -0.28 21.80 -18.58
CA ILE A 851 1.17 21.80 -18.86
C ILE A 851 1.82 22.98 -18.15
N HIS A 852 2.87 22.68 -17.40
CA HIS A 852 3.59 23.67 -16.62
C HIS A 852 4.56 24.45 -17.53
N LEU A 853 4.38 25.78 -17.63
CA LEU A 853 5.33 26.65 -18.32
C LEU A 853 6.36 27.17 -17.31
N ARG A 854 6.28 28.46 -16.95
CA ARG A 854 7.21 29.08 -16.02
C ARG A 854 6.56 29.20 -14.64
N ARG A 855 7.17 28.56 -13.63
CA ARG A 855 6.76 28.68 -12.22
C ARG A 855 6.82 30.15 -11.76
N PRO A 856 5.83 30.65 -10.99
CA PRO A 856 5.85 32.01 -10.48
C PRO A 856 7.01 32.28 -9.52
N ASP A 857 7.73 33.38 -9.75
CA ASP A 857 8.88 33.80 -8.92
C ASP A 857 8.93 35.32 -8.64
N GLY A 858 7.97 36.08 -9.18
CA GLY A 858 7.88 37.53 -9.01
C GLY A 858 8.92 38.35 -9.80
N ARG A 859 9.76 37.72 -10.64
CA ARG A 859 10.86 38.41 -11.36
C ARG A 859 10.62 38.57 -12.85
N ASN A 860 9.69 37.81 -13.42
CA ASN A 860 9.29 37.89 -14.82
C ASN A 860 7.90 37.27 -14.98
N TRP A 861 7.44 37.11 -16.23
CA TRP A 861 6.17 36.43 -16.52
C TRP A 861 6.08 35.04 -15.89
N ASP A 862 4.88 34.57 -15.59
CA ASP A 862 4.60 33.19 -15.19
C ASP A 862 3.36 32.68 -15.92
N GLY A 863 3.17 31.36 -16.01
CA GLY A 863 2.04 30.85 -16.79
C GLY A 863 1.91 29.34 -16.85
N ILE A 864 0.75 28.92 -17.35
CA ILE A 864 0.29 27.55 -17.49
C ILE A 864 -0.50 27.41 -18.79
N LEU A 865 -0.51 26.21 -19.37
CA LEU A 865 -1.32 25.89 -20.54
C LEU A 865 -2.26 24.73 -20.21
N HIS A 866 -3.55 24.97 -20.25
CA HIS A 866 -4.53 23.88 -20.25
C HIS A 866 -4.54 23.18 -21.60
N VAL A 867 -4.76 21.86 -21.60
CA VAL A 867 -4.77 21.02 -22.79
C VAL A 867 -5.95 20.05 -22.76
N ASN A 868 -6.74 20.04 -23.83
CA ASN A 868 -7.84 19.10 -24.03
C ASN A 868 -7.89 18.67 -25.51
N PRO A 869 -7.11 17.66 -25.92
CA PRO A 869 -7.03 17.23 -27.32
C PRO A 869 -8.38 16.70 -27.85
N SER A 870 -9.31 16.33 -26.97
CA SER A 870 -10.63 15.83 -27.34
C SER A 870 -11.74 16.90 -27.42
N GLY A 871 -11.52 18.10 -26.86
CA GLY A 871 -12.52 19.17 -26.78
C GLY A 871 -12.54 20.09 -27.99
N GLU A 872 -13.44 21.07 -28.01
CA GLU A 872 -13.46 22.12 -29.04
C GLU A 872 -12.31 23.11 -28.85
N GLU A 873 -12.12 23.59 -27.62
CA GLU A 873 -10.95 24.37 -27.22
C GLU A 873 -9.82 23.40 -26.85
N LYS A 874 -8.83 23.28 -27.74
CA LYS A 874 -7.73 22.32 -27.61
C LYS A 874 -6.72 22.73 -26.54
N GLY A 875 -6.64 24.02 -26.23
CA GLY A 875 -5.90 24.52 -25.10
C GLY A 875 -6.29 25.93 -24.69
N LEU A 876 -5.91 26.31 -23.47
CA LEU A 876 -6.08 27.67 -22.94
C LEU A 876 -4.82 28.09 -22.22
N LEU A 877 -4.13 29.08 -22.78
CA LEU A 877 -2.87 29.62 -22.27
C LEU A 877 -3.15 30.79 -21.31
N MET A 878 -2.74 30.68 -20.05
CA MET A 878 -2.80 31.77 -19.07
C MET A 878 -1.39 32.30 -18.79
N LEU A 879 -1.21 33.63 -18.93
CA LEU A 879 0.05 34.31 -18.72
C LEU A 879 -0.12 35.49 -17.77
N TYR A 880 0.80 35.64 -16.83
CA TYR A 880 0.77 36.66 -15.79
C TYR A 880 2.05 37.48 -15.81
N ASN A 881 1.95 38.77 -15.44
CA ASN A 881 3.09 39.65 -15.23
C ASN A 881 3.05 40.23 -13.81
N PRO A 882 3.92 39.76 -12.89
CA PRO A 882 3.97 40.28 -11.53
C PRO A 882 4.66 41.65 -11.41
N LEU A 883 5.29 42.15 -12.49
CA LEU A 883 6.05 43.40 -12.46
C LEU A 883 5.13 44.62 -12.49
N ASN A 884 5.65 45.74 -11.99
CA ASN A 884 4.98 47.05 -12.00
C ASN A 884 5.04 47.78 -13.36
N GLN A 885 5.57 47.13 -14.39
CA GLN A 885 5.66 47.66 -15.75
C GLN A 885 5.19 46.62 -16.75
N GLU A 886 4.67 47.08 -17.89
CA GLU A 886 4.35 46.21 -19.01
C GLU A 886 5.59 45.47 -19.51
N ILE A 887 5.41 44.23 -19.95
CA ILE A 887 6.47 43.43 -20.57
C ILE A 887 6.02 42.87 -21.91
N THR A 888 6.91 42.92 -22.90
CA THR A 888 6.79 42.17 -24.15
C THR A 888 7.80 41.02 -24.16
N ARG A 889 7.35 39.81 -24.49
CA ARG A 889 8.17 38.59 -24.53
C ARG A 889 7.77 37.72 -25.71
N THR A 890 8.75 37.06 -26.32
CA THR A 890 8.52 35.94 -27.23
C THR A 890 8.59 34.65 -26.43
N LEU A 891 7.46 33.95 -26.33
CA LEU A 891 7.30 32.74 -25.54
C LEU A 891 7.31 31.52 -26.44
N ARG A 892 8.02 30.47 -26.02
CA ARG A 892 7.98 29.14 -26.66
C ARG A 892 6.98 28.28 -25.91
N VAL A 893 5.79 28.09 -26.50
CA VAL A 893 4.65 27.38 -25.88
C VAL A 893 4.60 25.94 -26.43
N PRO A 894 4.74 24.90 -25.59
CA PRO A 894 4.64 23.51 -26.03
C PRO A 894 3.16 23.15 -26.27
N VAL A 895 2.80 22.80 -27.50
CA VAL A 895 1.42 22.48 -27.89
C VAL A 895 1.20 21.02 -28.25
N TYR A 896 2.18 20.14 -28.01
CA TYR A 896 2.06 18.71 -28.32
C TYR A 896 0.77 18.09 -27.75
N TYR A 897 0.49 18.35 -26.46
CA TYR A 897 -0.65 17.79 -25.74
C TYR A 897 -2.01 18.43 -26.06
N THR A 898 -2.05 19.50 -26.86
CA THR A 898 -3.32 20.00 -27.43
C THR A 898 -3.79 19.14 -28.61
N GLY A 899 -2.93 18.29 -29.16
CA GLY A 899 -3.19 17.55 -30.40
C GLY A 899 -3.05 18.39 -31.67
N LEU A 900 -2.71 19.68 -31.56
CA LEU A 900 -2.51 20.57 -32.70
C LEU A 900 -1.05 20.53 -33.15
N HIS A 901 -0.77 19.72 -34.18
CA HIS A 901 0.60 19.37 -34.58
C HIS A 901 1.13 20.11 -35.80
N GLU A 902 0.26 20.74 -36.59
CA GLU A 902 0.65 21.43 -37.83
C GLU A 902 0.41 22.94 -37.76
N GLN A 903 -0.79 23.35 -37.35
CA GLN A 903 -1.19 24.75 -37.21
C GLN A 903 -2.07 24.90 -35.97
N VAL A 904 -2.05 26.10 -35.39
CA VAL A 904 -2.90 26.50 -34.27
C VAL A 904 -3.56 27.82 -34.61
N GLN A 905 -4.88 27.90 -34.42
CA GLN A 905 -5.57 29.17 -34.35
C GLN A 905 -5.51 29.67 -32.91
N LEU A 906 -4.71 30.72 -32.69
CA LEU A 906 -4.56 31.37 -31.39
C LEU A 906 -5.52 32.56 -31.32
N GLU A 907 -6.58 32.45 -30.52
CA GLU A 907 -7.56 33.51 -30.30
C GLU A 907 -7.23 34.23 -28.98
N ASP A 908 -7.06 35.56 -29.03
CA ASP A 908 -6.83 36.34 -27.81
C ASP A 908 -8.12 36.58 -27.00
N GLN A 909 -7.97 37.18 -25.82
CA GLN A 909 -9.09 37.51 -24.93
C GLN A 909 -10.17 38.44 -25.52
N TRP A 910 -9.91 39.08 -26.66
CA TRP A 910 -10.88 39.91 -27.38
C TRP A 910 -11.53 39.18 -28.56
N GLY A 911 -11.21 37.90 -28.76
CA GLY A 911 -11.74 37.09 -29.85
C GLY A 911 -11.02 37.30 -31.17
N ILE A 912 -9.80 37.88 -31.18
CA ILE A 912 -9.05 38.13 -32.41
C ILE A 912 -8.17 36.91 -32.71
N PRO A 913 -8.41 36.18 -33.81
CA PRO A 913 -7.65 34.98 -34.14
C PRO A 913 -6.36 35.31 -34.89
N LYS A 914 -5.32 34.52 -34.60
CA LYS A 914 -4.04 34.50 -35.34
C LYS A 914 -3.64 33.05 -35.61
N THR A 915 -3.47 32.68 -36.87
CA THR A 915 -2.97 31.35 -37.25
C THR A 915 -1.45 31.32 -37.18
N LEU A 916 -0.92 30.30 -36.50
CA LEU A 916 0.52 30.06 -36.36
C LEU A 916 0.86 28.64 -36.79
N SER A 917 1.97 28.46 -37.51
CA SER A 917 2.50 27.13 -37.79
C SER A 917 3.22 26.56 -36.58
N VAL A 918 3.03 25.27 -36.33
CA VAL A 918 3.68 24.52 -35.26
C VAL A 918 5.08 24.12 -35.73
N ALA A 919 6.10 24.39 -34.90
CA ALA A 919 7.46 23.97 -35.19
C ALA A 919 7.60 22.45 -35.05
N ARG A 920 8.67 21.87 -35.63
CA ARG A 920 8.91 20.41 -35.62
C ARG A 920 9.01 19.79 -34.23
N ASP A 921 9.33 20.59 -33.23
CA ASP A 921 9.41 20.21 -31.81
C ASP A 921 8.08 20.41 -31.07
N TYR A 922 6.98 20.62 -31.81
CA TYR A 922 5.65 20.89 -31.30
C TYR A 922 5.55 22.15 -30.42
N SER A 923 6.35 23.17 -30.73
CA SER A 923 6.28 24.47 -30.06
C SER A 923 5.72 25.58 -30.96
N LEU A 924 5.06 26.55 -30.32
CA LEU A 924 4.67 27.82 -30.92
C LEU A 924 5.53 28.95 -30.38
N ASN A 925 6.01 29.84 -31.26
CA ASN A 925 6.62 31.10 -30.85
C ASN A 925 5.55 32.20 -30.83
N VAL A 926 5.20 32.67 -29.65
CA VAL A 926 4.14 33.67 -29.43
C VAL A 926 4.76 34.93 -28.85
N GLU A 927 4.77 36.02 -29.63
CA GLU A 927 5.09 37.35 -29.10
C GLU A 927 3.85 37.90 -28.38
N VAL A 928 4.04 38.28 -27.12
CA VAL A 928 2.96 38.71 -26.24
C VAL A 928 3.37 39.92 -25.43
N THR A 929 2.43 40.86 -25.27
CA THR A 929 2.55 42.00 -24.37
C THR A 929 1.59 41.84 -23.20
N ILE A 930 2.13 41.73 -21.99
CA ILE A 930 1.39 41.51 -20.74
C ILE A 930 1.45 42.79 -19.90
N PRO A 931 0.30 43.37 -19.49
CA PRO A 931 0.26 44.62 -18.74
C PRO A 931 0.92 44.47 -17.37
N ALA A 932 1.35 45.59 -16.78
CA ALA A 932 1.86 45.63 -15.41
C ALA A 932 0.84 45.03 -14.43
N ARG A 933 1.29 44.14 -13.53
CA ARG A 933 0.45 43.48 -12.51
C ARG A 933 -0.85 42.92 -13.08
N GLY A 934 -0.78 42.29 -14.24
CA GLY A 934 -1.95 41.79 -14.94
C GLY A 934 -1.68 40.50 -15.69
N TYR A 935 -2.59 40.17 -16.60
CA TYR A 935 -2.63 38.89 -17.27
C TYR A 935 -3.05 39.03 -18.75
N ARG A 936 -2.78 37.96 -19.51
CA ARG A 936 -3.30 37.71 -20.85
C ARG A 936 -3.71 36.24 -20.93
N TYR A 937 -4.76 35.96 -21.68
CA TYR A 937 -5.09 34.58 -22.03
C TYR A 937 -5.36 34.41 -23.51
N PHE A 938 -5.15 33.19 -23.99
CA PHE A 938 -5.38 32.80 -25.38
C PHE A 938 -6.05 31.43 -25.43
N VAL A 939 -7.00 31.27 -26.33
CA VAL A 939 -7.63 30.00 -26.64
C VAL A 939 -6.97 29.41 -27.89
N LEU A 940 -6.62 28.13 -27.85
CA LEU A 940 -6.01 27.39 -28.94
C LEU A 940 -7.06 26.48 -29.57
N LYS A 941 -7.27 26.62 -30.87
CA LYS A 941 -8.22 25.83 -31.68
C LYS A 941 -7.53 25.19 -32.86
#